data_AF-A0A229G615-F1
#
_entry.id   AF-A0A229G615-F1
#
_cell.length_a   1.000
_cell.length_b   1.000
_cell.length_c   1.000
_cell.angle_alpha   90.00
_cell.angle_beta   90.00
_cell.angle_gamma   90.00
#
_symmetry.space_group_name_H-M   'P 1'
#
loop_
_entity.id
_entity.type
_entity.pdbx_description
1 polymer ?
#
loop_
_entity_poly.entity_id
_entity_poly.type
_entity_poly.pdbx_seq_one_letter_code
_entity_poly.pdbx_strand_id
1 'polypeptide(L)'
;MNHVYRVVFNHSLGVYQCVSELAKSRGKSSGKSQVATKLILAPLAVAMLSLSGTAIAVTYNDGKVHVIDDNPYVVSEDVIVSGKGTEIEAKFPTIVGKDGNGKLTLVEDGVLDTFTLTIGQNEGSNGEVLIKDKSQLYLDNTLTVGDAGKGLFTLKNDDQNAKPGGTDTLLIYKDAYIGNKSTGDGKVVIDGNGADVIFRQNLYVGNEGTGSFTVKNIGVVNIEEALIVGSKLGSKNNLVEVSTPSRSGPNSFISAGKVIIGDAGEGALKISTSGSVSSISDFIVANQTGSSGSLNLDNGSVSSKDDFILANGNGTVANATLSADSRLWSDKNIIIANGVGSVANVNLETDSEIITISNDVIIGKSVGAVGQVKLNGSRLYSTNLIVGQQGSGTLNIDNEPDSIGKVSISDTTYVGGFGENAQEAKGSLNINDASFRTGNLVIGNTGSGILKASGIDSYLSVKGIERNIASKQSNIYLDGTTVEIKADQPNLFANFTKDNIIQLGNKGVVFDTEAFVFSADKPDEYIATDVVINPNAVITGNVGKISFKDGGGFVKTGSGNLEFSMSSKKWTGDLGVAEGTLKINGDYSMAKDETLTIGVYDNNSNGIIDNNEYGKLVVNGNIDISEGDLYVYAENIAKVKTDTNIKDVVKGNTRKGEFKAVSDNSLLVDFEAEYNDPSAVSLKMVAQKPTDPKPTDPKPTDPKPTDPKPTDPKPPDPQPNDTTQTNPQPTDPKTNDPTPTHPPTPSPQPPSTALTH
;
A
#
# COMPACT_ATOMS: atom_id res chain seq x y z
N MET A 1 19.84 24.31 30.38
CA MET A 1 20.41 25.14 29.30
C MET A 1 19.54 24.94 28.08
N ASN A 2 18.86 25.98 27.60
CA ASN A 2 18.08 25.89 26.36
C ASN A 2 19.03 26.07 25.18
N HIS A 3 19.18 25.04 24.35
CA HIS A 3 19.98 25.12 23.13
C HIS A 3 19.04 25.59 22.01
N VAL A 4 19.31 26.78 21.48
CA VAL A 4 18.56 27.35 20.36
C VAL A 4 19.20 26.86 19.05
N TYR A 5 18.39 26.23 18.20
CA TYR A 5 18.78 25.77 16.87
C TYR A 5 17.99 26.53 15.80
N ARG A 6 18.55 26.61 14.60
CA ARG A 6 17.89 27.19 13.42
C ARG A 6 17.82 26.18 12.30
N VAL A 7 16.78 26.27 11.48
CA VAL A 7 16.60 25.41 10.31
C VAL A 7 17.08 26.15 9.06
N VAL A 8 17.91 25.52 8.24
CA VAL A 8 18.47 26.10 7.02
C VAL A 8 18.26 25.13 5.85
N PHE A 9 17.81 25.64 4.71
CA PHE A 9 17.70 24.85 3.49
C PHE A 9 19.08 24.66 2.84
N ASN A 10 19.51 23.41 2.70
CA ASN A 10 20.76 23.06 2.06
C ASN A 10 20.52 22.83 0.56
N HIS A 11 20.89 23.81 -0.26
CA HIS A 11 20.68 23.77 -1.71
C HIS A 11 21.48 22.68 -2.44
N SER A 12 22.55 22.14 -1.85
CA SER A 12 23.32 21.05 -2.46
C SER A 12 22.70 19.67 -2.19
N LEU A 13 21.92 19.55 -1.12
CA LEU A 13 21.29 18.30 -0.70
C LEU A 13 19.76 18.31 -0.90
N GLY A 14 19.17 19.47 -1.21
CA GLY A 14 17.73 19.63 -1.42
C GLY A 14 16.88 19.47 -0.16
N VAL A 15 17.46 19.57 1.05
CA VAL A 15 16.77 19.28 2.32
C VAL A 15 16.95 20.40 3.35
N TYR A 16 16.00 20.52 4.28
CA TYR A 16 16.09 21.40 5.44
C TYR A 16 16.87 20.71 6.58
N GLN A 17 17.89 21.38 7.10
CA GLN A 17 18.77 20.85 8.16
C GLN A 17 18.71 21.73 9.40
N CYS A 18 18.71 21.10 10.58
CA CYS A 18 18.80 21.79 11.86
C CYS A 18 20.28 22.05 12.18
N VAL A 19 20.65 23.31 12.41
CA VAL A 19 22.03 23.75 12.66
C VAL A 19 22.09 24.67 13.88
N SER A 20 23.29 24.87 14.44
CA SER A 20 23.47 25.80 15.56
C SER A 20 23.12 27.24 15.14
N GLU A 21 22.70 28.06 16.11
CA GLU A 21 22.32 29.46 15.87
C GLU A 21 23.43 30.31 15.20
N LEU A 22 24.69 29.89 15.33
CA LEU A 22 25.87 30.58 14.78
C LEU A 22 26.16 30.25 13.30
N ALA A 23 25.41 29.34 12.68
CA ALA A 23 25.60 29.00 11.27
C ALA A 23 25.29 30.21 10.37
N LYS A 24 26.09 30.48 9.32
CA LYS A 24 25.85 31.60 8.39
C LYS A 24 24.73 31.26 7.39
N SER A 25 23.82 32.20 7.10
CA SER A 25 22.65 31.99 6.22
C SER A 25 22.96 31.86 4.73
N ARG A 26 24.18 32.18 4.28
CA ARG A 26 24.61 32.02 2.89
C ARG A 26 26.09 31.62 2.81
N GLY A 27 26.37 30.48 2.18
CA GLY A 27 27.71 30.09 1.73
C GLY A 27 28.09 30.85 0.46
N LYS A 28 29.40 31.04 0.22
CA LYS A 28 29.94 31.73 -0.96
C LYS A 28 29.50 31.03 -2.26
N SER A 29 29.00 31.79 -3.22
CA SER A 29 28.54 31.35 -4.53
C SER A 29 29.65 30.66 -5.33
N SER A 30 29.42 29.43 -5.80
CA SER A 30 30.23 28.81 -6.84
C SER A 30 29.93 29.46 -8.20
N GLY A 31 30.98 29.67 -8.99
CA GLY A 31 30.92 30.34 -10.28
C GLY A 31 30.21 29.54 -11.36
N LYS A 32 29.38 30.27 -12.12
CA LYS A 32 28.90 30.11 -13.51
C LYS A 32 29.00 28.72 -14.17
N SER A 33 27.80 28.18 -14.42
CA SER A 33 27.48 27.15 -15.42
C SER A 33 27.65 27.67 -16.86
N GLN A 34 28.18 26.82 -17.75
CA GLN A 34 27.88 26.88 -19.17
C GLN A 34 27.35 25.52 -19.66
N VAL A 35 26.09 25.58 -20.09
CA VAL A 35 25.44 24.92 -21.24
C VAL A 35 25.41 23.39 -21.31
N ALA A 36 24.17 22.89 -21.29
CA ALA A 36 23.74 21.54 -21.55
C ALA A 36 24.17 21.02 -22.94
N THR A 37 24.75 19.82 -22.99
CA THR A 37 24.61 18.89 -24.11
C THR A 37 24.85 17.46 -23.59
N LYS A 38 23.92 16.53 -23.90
CA LYS A 38 23.98 15.06 -23.78
C LYS A 38 25.24 14.49 -23.11
N LEU A 39 25.10 13.96 -21.88
CA LEU A 39 26.12 13.10 -21.28
C LEU A 39 25.57 11.69 -21.10
N ILE A 40 26.08 10.79 -21.92
CA ILE A 40 26.00 9.34 -21.75
C ILE A 40 26.59 9.00 -20.38
N LEU A 41 25.89 8.18 -19.59
CA LEU A 41 26.38 7.66 -18.31
C LEU A 41 27.70 6.90 -18.54
N ALA A 42 28.82 7.57 -18.29
CA ALA A 42 30.10 6.93 -18.01
C ALA A 42 30.20 6.70 -16.49
N PRO A 43 30.73 5.55 -16.03
CA PRO A 43 30.87 5.28 -14.60
C PRO A 43 31.86 6.27 -13.98
N LEU A 44 31.44 6.90 -12.88
CA LEU A 44 32.24 7.78 -12.06
C LEU A 44 33.48 7.02 -11.54
N ALA A 45 34.65 7.31 -12.10
CA ALA A 45 35.93 6.99 -11.48
C ALA A 45 36.06 7.86 -10.22
N VAL A 46 35.90 7.24 -9.05
CA VAL A 46 36.19 7.89 -7.77
C VAL A 46 37.71 7.92 -7.60
N ALA A 47 38.24 9.13 -7.48
CA ALA A 47 39.65 9.43 -7.33
C ALA A 47 40.25 8.81 -6.06
N MET A 48 41.16 7.85 -6.22
CA MET A 48 42.21 7.55 -5.24
C MET A 48 43.42 8.43 -5.56
N LEU A 49 43.51 9.61 -4.93
CA LEU A 49 44.77 10.33 -4.85
C LEU A 49 45.61 9.71 -3.72
N SER A 50 46.43 8.71 -4.09
CA SER A 50 47.61 8.32 -3.32
C SER A 50 48.81 8.34 -4.27
N LEU A 51 49.91 8.93 -3.79
CA LEU A 51 51.12 9.20 -4.57
C LEU A 51 51.67 7.91 -5.20
N SER A 52 51.51 7.75 -6.52
CA SER A 52 52.21 6.72 -7.27
C SER A 52 53.57 7.25 -7.71
N GLY A 53 54.66 6.69 -7.15
CA GLY A 53 55.76 6.30 -8.02
C GLY A 53 55.18 5.38 -9.10
N THR A 54 55.58 5.56 -10.36
CA THR A 54 55.04 4.82 -11.50
C THR A 54 55.33 3.32 -11.35
N ALA A 55 54.43 2.58 -10.72
CA ALA A 55 54.39 1.13 -10.83
C ALA A 55 53.92 0.80 -12.25
N ILE A 56 54.71 0.03 -12.99
CA ILE A 56 54.35 -0.47 -14.33
C ILE A 56 53.46 -1.69 -14.11
N ALA A 57 52.28 -1.73 -14.72
CA ALA A 57 51.41 -2.90 -14.65
C ALA A 57 52.06 -4.13 -15.29
N VAL A 58 51.96 -5.29 -14.65
CA VAL A 58 52.37 -6.57 -15.23
C VAL A 58 51.28 -7.01 -16.22
N THR A 59 51.64 -7.14 -17.50
CA THR A 59 50.69 -7.47 -18.56
C THR A 59 51.05 -8.82 -19.20
N TYR A 60 50.11 -9.75 -19.16
CA TYR A 60 50.11 -10.99 -19.93
C TYR A 60 49.25 -10.80 -21.17
N ASN A 61 49.85 -10.87 -22.36
CA ASN A 61 49.14 -10.67 -23.62
C ASN A 61 49.74 -11.44 -24.82
N ASP A 62 50.39 -12.57 -24.55
CA ASP A 62 51.18 -13.30 -25.55
C ASP A 62 50.48 -14.57 -26.09
N GLY A 63 49.22 -14.80 -25.74
CA GLY A 63 48.43 -15.94 -26.21
C GLY A 63 48.89 -17.29 -25.66
N LYS A 64 49.49 -17.31 -24.46
CA LYS A 64 49.98 -18.52 -23.79
C LYS A 64 49.39 -18.71 -22.40
N VAL A 65 49.46 -19.95 -21.93
CA VAL A 65 49.22 -20.33 -20.53
C VAL A 65 50.47 -20.06 -19.69
N HIS A 66 50.32 -19.27 -18.64
CA HIS A 66 51.33 -18.94 -17.64
C HIS A 66 51.01 -19.68 -16.35
N VAL A 67 51.78 -20.73 -16.06
CA VAL A 67 51.62 -21.52 -14.83
C VAL A 67 52.31 -20.80 -13.67
N ILE A 68 51.56 -20.48 -12.62
CA ILE A 68 52.06 -19.85 -11.41
C ILE A 68 52.03 -20.86 -10.26
N ASP A 69 53.22 -21.20 -9.76
CA ASP A 69 53.43 -22.18 -8.67
C ASP A 69 53.58 -21.52 -7.28
N ASP A 70 53.36 -20.21 -7.17
CA ASP A 70 53.43 -19.48 -5.89
C ASP A 70 52.30 -19.89 -4.94
N ASN A 71 52.60 -20.06 -3.65
CA ASN A 71 51.63 -20.47 -2.64
C ASN A 71 51.55 -19.46 -1.46
N PRO A 72 50.53 -18.60 -1.39
CA PRO A 72 49.53 -18.31 -2.43
C PRO A 72 50.11 -17.46 -3.58
N TYR A 73 49.44 -17.44 -4.74
CA TYR A 73 49.72 -16.44 -5.77
C TYR A 73 49.15 -15.09 -5.33
N VAL A 74 50.03 -14.12 -5.03
CA VAL A 74 49.63 -12.80 -4.52
C VAL A 74 49.78 -11.74 -5.59
N VAL A 75 48.66 -11.10 -5.95
CA VAL A 75 48.61 -9.90 -6.78
C VAL A 75 48.68 -8.68 -5.87
N SER A 76 49.87 -8.10 -5.74
CA SER A 76 50.16 -6.88 -4.95
C SER A 76 50.41 -5.62 -5.79
N GLU A 77 50.22 -5.74 -7.10
CA GLU A 77 50.34 -4.67 -8.09
C GLU A 77 49.23 -4.82 -9.15
N ASP A 78 49.24 -3.96 -10.17
CA ASP A 78 48.29 -4.05 -11.28
C ASP A 78 48.71 -5.17 -12.24
N VAL A 79 47.88 -6.20 -12.38
CA VAL A 79 48.03 -7.31 -13.32
C VAL A 79 46.92 -7.24 -14.37
N ILE A 80 47.28 -7.32 -15.65
CA ILE A 80 46.34 -7.36 -16.78
C ILE A 80 46.58 -8.66 -17.56
N VAL A 81 45.52 -9.43 -17.76
CA VAL A 81 45.51 -10.62 -18.63
C VAL A 81 44.62 -10.31 -19.82
N SER A 82 45.20 -10.34 -21.01
CA SER A 82 44.57 -9.87 -22.24
C SER A 82 44.86 -10.80 -23.41
N GLY A 83 43.93 -10.90 -24.35
CA GLY A 83 44.12 -11.58 -25.61
C GLY A 83 43.76 -13.07 -25.56
N LYS A 84 43.11 -13.52 -26.63
CA LYS A 84 42.69 -14.91 -26.81
C LYS A 84 43.85 -15.90 -26.63
N GLY A 85 43.64 -16.88 -25.75
CA GLY A 85 44.61 -17.94 -25.43
C GLY A 85 45.65 -17.53 -24.37
N THR A 86 45.61 -16.29 -23.89
CA THR A 86 46.38 -15.87 -22.72
C THR A 86 45.67 -16.28 -21.45
N GLU A 87 46.34 -17.07 -20.61
CA GLU A 87 45.78 -17.63 -19.39
C GLU A 87 46.80 -17.56 -18.26
N ILE A 88 46.35 -17.24 -17.05
CA ILE A 88 47.09 -17.53 -15.81
C ILE A 88 46.50 -18.80 -15.22
N GLU A 89 47.31 -19.84 -15.08
CA GLU A 89 46.95 -21.07 -14.36
C GLU A 89 47.64 -21.05 -12.98
N ALA A 90 46.91 -20.66 -11.94
CA ALA A 90 47.42 -20.58 -10.57
C ALA A 90 47.24 -21.92 -9.84
N LYS A 91 48.34 -22.61 -9.53
CA LYS A 91 48.30 -23.92 -8.85
C LYS A 91 47.83 -23.86 -7.39
N PHE A 92 47.88 -22.68 -6.79
CA PHE A 92 47.47 -22.42 -5.41
C PHE A 92 46.52 -21.22 -5.35
N PRO A 93 45.85 -20.98 -4.19
CA PRO A 93 44.92 -19.87 -4.04
C PRO A 93 45.48 -18.53 -4.53
N THR A 94 44.68 -17.79 -5.26
CA THR A 94 44.98 -16.43 -5.72
C THR A 94 44.44 -15.39 -4.73
N ILE A 95 45.28 -14.43 -4.36
CA ILE A 95 44.93 -13.33 -3.47
C ILE A 95 45.22 -12.01 -4.15
N VAL A 96 44.20 -11.19 -4.36
CA VAL A 96 44.32 -9.84 -4.91
C VAL A 96 44.22 -8.83 -3.77
N GLY A 97 45.32 -8.12 -3.49
CA GLY A 97 45.40 -7.23 -2.33
C GLY A 97 45.45 -8.00 -1.01
N LYS A 98 46.61 -8.59 -0.68
CA LYS A 98 46.80 -9.33 0.58
C LYS A 98 46.93 -8.40 1.79
N ASP A 99 47.98 -7.56 1.79
CA ASP A 99 48.33 -6.62 2.87
C ASP A 99 48.27 -5.15 2.43
N GLY A 100 47.95 -4.90 1.16
CA GLY A 100 47.96 -3.59 0.54
C GLY A 100 47.02 -3.55 -0.65
N ASN A 101 47.36 -2.75 -1.67
CA ASN A 101 46.56 -2.65 -2.88
C ASN A 101 46.94 -3.75 -3.87
N GLY A 102 45.97 -4.32 -4.56
CA GLY A 102 46.20 -5.22 -5.69
C GLY A 102 45.05 -5.12 -6.68
N LYS A 103 45.37 -5.23 -7.97
CA LYS A 103 44.38 -5.13 -9.03
C LYS A 103 44.62 -6.19 -10.09
N LEU A 104 43.60 -6.96 -10.43
CA LEU A 104 43.62 -7.93 -11.53
C LEU A 104 42.54 -7.59 -12.55
N THR A 105 42.94 -7.48 -13.81
CA THR A 105 42.02 -7.17 -14.91
C THR A 105 42.09 -8.25 -15.97
N LEU A 106 40.98 -8.94 -16.23
CA LEU A 106 40.84 -9.89 -17.33
C LEU A 106 40.04 -9.22 -18.46
N VAL A 107 40.66 -9.10 -19.63
CA VAL A 107 40.11 -8.37 -20.78
C VAL A 107 40.39 -9.12 -22.08
N GLU A 108 39.69 -8.79 -23.16
CA GLU A 108 39.95 -9.30 -24.51
C GLU A 108 40.18 -10.83 -24.57
N ASP A 109 39.24 -11.62 -24.02
CA ASP A 109 39.33 -13.09 -23.92
C ASP A 109 40.45 -13.64 -23.00
N GLY A 110 40.98 -12.83 -22.07
CA GLY A 110 41.95 -13.27 -21.07
C GLY A 110 41.34 -14.22 -20.03
N VAL A 111 42.15 -15.14 -19.48
CA VAL A 111 41.67 -16.19 -18.58
C VAL A 111 42.46 -16.22 -17.27
N LEU A 112 41.75 -16.41 -16.16
CA LEU A 112 42.33 -16.88 -14.89
C LEU A 112 41.73 -18.25 -14.54
N ASP A 113 42.57 -19.26 -14.40
CA ASP A 113 42.24 -20.54 -13.76
C ASP A 113 42.86 -20.57 -12.37
N THR A 114 42.02 -20.68 -11.34
CA THR A 114 42.45 -20.71 -9.95
C THR A 114 41.54 -21.56 -9.09
N PHE A 115 42.12 -22.22 -8.09
CA PHE A 115 41.34 -23.01 -7.15
C PHE A 115 40.51 -22.14 -6.21
N THR A 116 41.02 -21.01 -5.73
CA THR A 116 40.34 -20.13 -4.76
C THR A 116 40.74 -18.68 -5.02
N LEU A 117 39.78 -17.76 -4.94
CA LEU A 117 40.04 -16.34 -5.16
C LEU A 117 39.62 -15.53 -3.92
N THR A 118 40.58 -14.82 -3.32
CA THR A 118 40.35 -13.84 -2.25
C THR A 118 40.73 -12.44 -2.72
N ILE A 119 39.85 -11.46 -2.52
CA ILE A 119 40.02 -10.07 -2.94
C ILE A 119 39.93 -9.18 -1.71
N GLY A 120 41.03 -8.53 -1.31
CA GLY A 120 41.13 -7.77 -0.06
C GLY A 120 41.17 -8.68 1.17
N GLN A 121 42.31 -9.33 1.41
CA GLN A 121 42.41 -10.36 2.46
C GLN A 121 42.49 -9.75 3.87
N ASN A 122 43.52 -8.99 4.19
CA ASN A 122 43.77 -8.50 5.55
C ASN A 122 43.18 -7.10 5.78
N GLU A 123 43.00 -6.74 7.04
CA GLU A 123 42.52 -5.41 7.42
C GLU A 123 43.38 -4.30 6.79
N GLY A 124 42.73 -3.29 6.19
CA GLY A 124 43.40 -2.19 5.49
C GLY A 124 43.86 -2.48 4.06
N SER A 125 43.82 -3.74 3.60
CA SER A 125 44.09 -4.10 2.20
C SER A 125 42.95 -3.71 1.26
N ASN A 126 43.26 -3.49 -0.03
CA ASN A 126 42.29 -3.20 -1.07
C ASN A 126 42.56 -4.09 -2.29
N GLY A 127 41.65 -5.02 -2.58
CA GLY A 127 41.70 -5.82 -3.81
C GLY A 127 40.65 -5.36 -4.82
N GLU A 128 41.01 -5.36 -6.09
CA GLU A 128 40.08 -5.10 -7.20
C GLU A 128 40.25 -6.17 -8.29
N VAL A 129 39.15 -6.77 -8.72
CA VAL A 129 39.09 -7.68 -9.88
C VAL A 129 38.06 -7.15 -10.87
N LEU A 130 38.46 -6.99 -12.12
CA LEU A 130 37.59 -6.64 -13.24
C LEU A 130 37.68 -7.72 -14.33
N ILE A 131 36.53 -8.25 -14.74
CA ILE A 131 36.41 -9.20 -15.84
C ILE A 131 35.51 -8.57 -16.91
N LYS A 132 36.00 -8.46 -18.15
CA LYS A 132 35.26 -7.90 -19.29
C LYS A 132 35.61 -8.57 -20.62
N ASP A 133 34.93 -8.20 -21.69
CA ASP A 133 35.28 -8.56 -23.07
C ASP A 133 35.44 -10.09 -23.27
N LYS A 134 34.44 -10.88 -22.84
CA LYS A 134 34.41 -12.37 -22.91
C LYS A 134 35.52 -13.11 -22.15
N SER A 135 36.25 -12.39 -21.31
CA SER A 135 37.25 -12.98 -20.42
C SER A 135 36.61 -13.94 -19.42
N GLN A 136 37.37 -14.94 -19.00
CA GLN A 136 36.86 -16.05 -18.20
C GLN A 136 37.61 -16.17 -16.87
N LEU A 137 36.87 -16.52 -15.83
CA LEU A 137 37.41 -16.95 -14.55
C LEU A 137 36.93 -18.37 -14.29
N TYR A 138 37.85 -19.31 -14.24
CA TYR A 138 37.61 -20.66 -13.74
C TYR A 138 37.93 -20.68 -12.25
N LEU A 139 36.91 -20.94 -11.43
CA LEU A 139 37.01 -20.94 -9.97
C LEU A 139 36.35 -22.20 -9.39
N ASP A 140 37.17 -23.19 -9.04
CA ASP A 140 36.71 -24.51 -8.60
C ASP A 140 36.30 -24.59 -7.12
N ASN A 141 36.44 -23.51 -6.35
CA ASN A 141 36.13 -23.48 -4.91
C ASN A 141 35.47 -22.15 -4.50
N THR A 142 35.93 -21.54 -3.40
CA THR A 142 35.35 -20.35 -2.78
C THR A 142 35.79 -19.05 -3.46
N LEU A 143 34.83 -18.14 -3.63
CA LEU A 143 35.07 -16.72 -3.88
C LEU A 143 34.94 -15.95 -2.57
N THR A 144 35.93 -15.14 -2.21
CA THR A 144 35.83 -14.20 -1.08
C THR A 144 36.16 -12.79 -1.54
N VAL A 145 35.23 -11.86 -1.36
CA VAL A 145 35.36 -10.45 -1.72
C VAL A 145 35.22 -9.62 -0.46
N GLY A 146 36.30 -8.95 -0.05
CA GLY A 146 36.43 -8.28 1.23
C GLY A 146 36.43 -9.30 2.38
N ASP A 147 37.57 -9.99 2.60
CA ASP A 147 37.69 -10.95 3.72
C ASP A 147 37.72 -10.20 5.05
N ALA A 148 38.85 -9.61 5.44
CA ALA A 148 38.96 -8.58 6.48
C ALA A 148 39.26 -7.19 5.90
N GLY A 149 39.68 -7.11 4.63
CA GLY A 149 39.96 -5.87 3.91
C GLY A 149 38.80 -5.43 3.00
N LYS A 150 39.11 -4.56 2.05
CA LYS A 150 38.16 -4.11 1.01
C LYS A 150 38.34 -4.92 -0.26
N GLY A 151 37.25 -5.47 -0.78
CA GLY A 151 37.26 -6.18 -2.05
C GLY A 151 36.24 -5.62 -3.03
N LEU A 152 36.64 -5.46 -4.29
CA LEU A 152 35.74 -5.15 -5.39
C LEU A 152 35.90 -6.22 -6.48
N PHE A 153 34.81 -6.89 -6.84
CA PHE A 153 34.73 -7.77 -8.00
C PHE A 153 33.69 -7.25 -8.96
N THR A 154 34.07 -7.02 -10.22
CA THR A 154 33.16 -6.60 -11.28
C THR A 154 33.23 -7.57 -12.44
N LEU A 155 32.11 -8.20 -12.76
CA LEU A 155 31.92 -8.90 -14.01
C LEU A 155 31.07 -8.01 -14.92
N LYS A 156 31.64 -7.66 -16.08
CA LYS A 156 30.97 -6.79 -17.05
C LYS A 156 30.91 -7.47 -18.41
N ASN A 157 29.70 -7.74 -18.89
CA ASN A 157 29.49 -8.18 -20.27
C ASN A 157 28.98 -7.01 -21.11
N ASP A 158 29.87 -6.46 -21.94
CA ASP A 158 29.56 -5.36 -22.86
C ASP A 158 28.95 -5.84 -24.19
N ASP A 159 28.82 -7.17 -24.41
CA ASP A 159 28.20 -7.73 -25.62
C ASP A 159 26.68 -7.56 -25.60
N GLN A 160 26.21 -6.51 -26.26
CA GLN A 160 24.78 -6.19 -26.39
C GLN A 160 23.97 -7.30 -27.10
N ASN A 161 24.62 -8.24 -27.79
CA ASN A 161 23.97 -9.34 -28.49
C ASN A 161 24.05 -10.68 -27.74
N ALA A 162 24.70 -10.73 -26.57
CA ALA A 162 24.73 -11.92 -25.75
C ALA A 162 23.29 -12.37 -25.44
N LYS A 163 23.00 -13.67 -25.57
CA LYS A 163 21.72 -14.20 -25.09
C LYS A 163 21.87 -14.56 -23.62
N PRO A 164 20.85 -14.31 -22.77
CA PRO A 164 20.80 -14.91 -21.45
C PRO A 164 20.94 -16.44 -21.55
N GLY A 165 21.78 -17.05 -20.71
CA GLY A 165 22.14 -18.47 -20.75
C GLY A 165 23.23 -18.85 -21.75
N GLY A 166 24.15 -17.92 -22.09
CA GLY A 166 25.22 -18.12 -23.05
C GLY A 166 26.42 -18.90 -22.49
N THR A 167 27.28 -19.43 -23.36
CA THR A 167 28.42 -20.34 -23.05
C THR A 167 29.55 -19.74 -22.19
N ASP A 168 29.42 -18.48 -21.73
CA ASP A 168 30.41 -17.73 -20.95
C ASP A 168 30.00 -17.60 -19.46
N THR A 169 29.39 -18.65 -18.90
CA THR A 169 28.87 -18.67 -17.51
C THR A 169 30.02 -18.75 -16.49
N LEU A 170 30.09 -17.79 -15.56
CA LEU A 170 30.98 -17.89 -14.40
C LEU A 170 30.37 -18.88 -13.39
N LEU A 171 31.09 -19.97 -13.13
CA LEU A 171 30.71 -20.97 -12.13
C LEU A 171 31.52 -20.79 -10.85
N ILE A 172 30.82 -20.75 -9.71
CA ILE A 172 31.44 -20.74 -8.39
C ILE A 172 30.94 -21.98 -7.66
N TYR A 173 31.85 -22.93 -7.45
CA TYR A 173 31.50 -24.30 -7.04
C TYR A 173 31.21 -24.45 -5.54
N LYS A 174 31.73 -23.56 -4.71
CA LYS A 174 31.52 -23.57 -3.24
C LYS A 174 30.88 -22.27 -2.78
N ASP A 175 30.67 -22.17 -1.47
CA ASP A 175 30.14 -20.95 -0.86
C ASP A 175 30.96 -19.72 -1.29
N ALA A 176 30.25 -18.61 -1.52
CA ALA A 176 30.83 -17.31 -1.82
C ALA A 176 30.53 -16.32 -0.70
N TYR A 177 31.53 -15.51 -0.34
CA TYR A 177 31.43 -14.54 0.74
C TYR A 177 31.74 -13.13 0.23
N ILE A 178 30.84 -12.20 0.50
CA ILE A 178 31.00 -10.77 0.20
C ILE A 178 30.93 -10.02 1.55
N GLY A 179 32.04 -9.49 2.03
CA GLY A 179 32.16 -8.96 3.40
C GLY A 179 32.18 -10.09 4.42
N ASN A 180 33.28 -10.86 4.44
CA ASN A 180 33.34 -12.12 5.16
C ASN A 180 33.50 -11.95 6.69
N LYS A 181 34.55 -11.26 7.13
CA LYS A 181 34.87 -11.01 8.55
C LYS A 181 34.35 -9.64 8.97
N SER A 182 34.32 -9.38 10.27
CA SER A 182 33.75 -8.15 10.86
C SER A 182 34.24 -6.82 10.29
N THR A 183 35.49 -6.72 9.82
CA THR A 183 36.05 -5.53 9.15
C THR A 183 35.98 -5.58 7.63
N GLY A 184 35.60 -6.73 7.06
CA GLY A 184 35.51 -6.96 5.63
C GLY A 184 34.44 -6.10 4.99
N ASP A 185 34.81 -5.44 3.89
CA ASP A 185 33.93 -4.62 3.06
C ASP A 185 33.99 -5.14 1.63
N GLY A 186 33.01 -5.98 1.29
CA GLY A 186 32.95 -6.67 0.02
C GLY A 186 31.94 -6.03 -0.92
N LYS A 187 32.32 -5.85 -2.18
CA LYS A 187 31.42 -5.40 -3.24
C LYS A 187 31.54 -6.24 -4.50
N VAL A 188 30.41 -6.76 -4.96
CA VAL A 188 30.30 -7.51 -6.21
C VAL A 188 29.30 -6.82 -7.14
N VAL A 189 29.69 -6.62 -8.40
CA VAL A 189 28.83 -6.03 -9.42
C VAL A 189 28.78 -6.95 -10.64
N ILE A 190 27.59 -7.40 -11.00
CA ILE A 190 27.28 -8.12 -12.22
C ILE A 190 26.55 -7.14 -13.16
N ASP A 191 27.21 -6.77 -14.25
CA ASP A 191 26.79 -5.69 -15.14
C ASP A 191 26.73 -6.18 -16.59
N GLY A 192 25.54 -6.18 -17.19
CA GLY A 192 25.40 -6.37 -18.63
C GLY A 192 24.74 -7.68 -19.06
N ASN A 193 24.38 -7.71 -20.35
CA ASN A 193 23.59 -8.77 -20.96
C ASN A 193 24.38 -10.08 -21.03
N GLY A 194 23.81 -11.20 -20.55
CA GLY A 194 24.49 -12.51 -20.55
C GLY A 194 25.69 -12.60 -19.60
N ALA A 195 25.81 -11.72 -18.60
CA ALA A 195 26.68 -11.95 -17.46
C ALA A 195 26.01 -12.99 -16.53
N ASP A 196 25.99 -14.24 -16.98
CA ASP A 196 25.36 -15.35 -16.26
C ASP A 196 26.32 -15.89 -15.20
N VAL A 197 25.92 -15.79 -13.92
CA VAL A 197 26.70 -16.34 -12.80
C VAL A 197 25.91 -17.45 -12.14
N ILE A 198 26.55 -18.61 -11.94
CA ILE A 198 25.99 -19.73 -11.19
C ILE A 198 26.81 -19.93 -9.92
N PHE A 199 26.16 -19.71 -8.77
CA PHE A 199 26.66 -20.16 -7.48
C PHE A 199 26.05 -21.54 -7.20
N ARG A 200 26.90 -22.57 -7.12
CA ARG A 200 26.43 -23.94 -6.83
C ARG A 200 26.09 -24.19 -5.37
N GLN A 201 26.50 -23.29 -4.48
CA GLN A 201 26.19 -23.33 -3.06
C GLN A 201 25.65 -21.98 -2.60
N ASN A 202 25.90 -21.59 -1.34
CA ASN A 202 25.35 -20.39 -0.77
C ASN A 202 26.13 -19.15 -1.19
N LEU A 203 25.40 -18.05 -1.38
CA LEU A 203 25.97 -16.71 -1.50
C LEU A 203 25.68 -15.92 -0.22
N TYR A 204 26.73 -15.57 0.50
CA TYR A 204 26.66 -14.73 1.70
C TYR A 204 27.01 -13.28 1.37
N VAL A 205 26.04 -12.38 1.53
CA VAL A 205 26.21 -10.93 1.38
C VAL A 205 26.19 -10.29 2.76
N GLY A 206 27.38 -9.99 3.29
CA GLY A 206 27.60 -9.67 4.69
C GLY A 206 27.52 -10.93 5.54
N ASN A 207 28.63 -11.65 5.67
CA ASN A 207 28.70 -12.78 6.59
C ASN A 207 28.82 -12.24 8.03
N GLU A 208 30.00 -11.75 8.42
CA GLU A 208 30.20 -10.94 9.64
C GLU A 208 30.40 -9.45 9.32
N GLY A 209 30.89 -9.13 8.12
CA GLY A 209 31.25 -7.78 7.68
C GLY A 209 30.11 -7.03 6.99
N THR A 210 30.47 -6.15 6.06
CA THR A 210 29.55 -5.42 5.18
C THR A 210 29.66 -5.96 3.75
N GLY A 211 28.54 -6.40 3.18
CA GLY A 211 28.49 -6.91 1.80
C GLY A 211 27.53 -6.11 0.91
N SER A 212 27.96 -5.86 -0.33
CA SER A 212 27.12 -5.27 -1.38
C SER A 212 27.15 -6.14 -2.63
N PHE A 213 25.98 -6.55 -3.11
CA PHE A 213 25.82 -7.33 -4.33
C PHE A 213 24.85 -6.64 -5.29
N THR A 214 25.34 -6.26 -6.47
CA THR A 214 24.53 -5.55 -7.47
C THR A 214 24.42 -6.38 -8.73
N VAL A 215 23.19 -6.59 -9.21
CA VAL A 215 22.87 -7.19 -10.51
C VAL A 215 22.14 -6.15 -11.34
N LYS A 216 22.72 -5.74 -12.47
CA LYS A 216 22.16 -4.68 -13.29
C LYS A 216 22.34 -4.89 -14.79
N ASN A 217 21.64 -4.10 -15.59
CA ASN A 217 21.75 -4.09 -17.05
C ASN A 217 21.56 -5.48 -17.69
N ILE A 218 20.54 -6.23 -17.25
CA ILE A 218 20.16 -7.57 -17.77
C ILE A 218 21.10 -8.68 -17.25
N GLY A 219 21.76 -8.47 -16.11
CA GLY A 219 22.52 -9.53 -15.43
C GLY A 219 21.60 -10.64 -14.90
N VAL A 220 22.08 -11.89 -14.98
CA VAL A 220 21.35 -13.07 -14.52
C VAL A 220 22.20 -13.85 -13.52
N VAL A 221 21.62 -14.15 -12.37
CA VAL A 221 22.32 -14.88 -11.30
C VAL A 221 21.45 -16.05 -10.85
N ASN A 222 22.03 -17.25 -10.85
CA ASN A 222 21.41 -18.44 -10.30
C ASN A 222 22.21 -18.91 -9.09
N ILE A 223 21.52 -19.18 -7.98
CA ILE A 223 22.11 -19.65 -6.73
C ILE A 223 21.41 -20.97 -6.37
N GLU A 224 22.11 -22.08 -6.49
CA GLU A 224 21.49 -23.41 -6.34
C GLU A 224 20.99 -23.66 -4.91
N GLU A 225 21.70 -23.15 -3.89
CA GLU A 225 21.30 -23.28 -2.48
C GLU A 225 20.60 -22.01 -1.96
N ALA A 226 21.30 -21.10 -1.27
CA ALA A 226 20.65 -19.92 -0.68
C ALA A 226 21.39 -18.60 -0.95
N LEU A 227 20.62 -17.54 -1.20
CA LEU A 227 21.07 -16.17 -1.04
C LEU A 227 20.82 -15.73 0.41
N ILE A 228 21.88 -15.40 1.15
CA ILE A 228 21.81 -15.03 2.56
C ILE A 228 22.43 -13.64 2.74
N VAL A 229 21.62 -12.66 3.14
CA VAL A 229 22.04 -11.27 3.34
C VAL A 229 22.05 -10.96 4.85
N GLY A 230 23.18 -10.52 5.39
CA GLY A 230 23.35 -10.30 6.84
C GLY A 230 23.31 -11.60 7.63
N SER A 231 24.27 -12.49 7.39
CA SER A 231 24.27 -13.88 7.90
C SER A 231 24.45 -13.97 9.41
N LYS A 232 25.43 -13.24 9.98
CA LYS A 232 25.79 -13.35 11.40
C LYS A 232 25.31 -12.16 12.21
N LEU A 233 25.16 -12.39 13.51
CA LEU A 233 24.87 -11.36 14.49
C LEU A 233 25.91 -10.23 14.40
N GLY A 234 25.44 -9.00 14.33
CA GLY A 234 26.30 -7.81 14.27
C GLY A 234 26.72 -7.39 12.86
N SER A 235 26.47 -8.20 11.82
CA SER A 235 26.64 -7.78 10.43
C SER A 235 25.56 -6.75 10.06
N LYS A 236 25.97 -5.65 9.41
CA LYS A 236 25.11 -4.47 9.14
C LYS A 236 25.35 -3.89 7.76
N ASN A 237 24.38 -3.08 7.31
CA ASN A 237 24.45 -2.32 6.05
C ASN A 237 24.62 -3.23 4.80
N ASN A 238 24.15 -4.46 4.88
CA ASN A 238 24.25 -5.41 3.78
C ASN A 238 23.15 -5.19 2.77
N LEU A 239 23.52 -5.16 1.49
CA LEU A 239 22.62 -4.72 0.44
C LEU A 239 22.74 -5.59 -0.81
N VAL A 240 21.60 -6.09 -1.26
CA VAL A 240 21.42 -6.62 -2.62
C VAL A 240 20.61 -5.61 -3.43
N GLU A 241 21.13 -5.21 -4.60
CA GLU A 241 20.42 -4.35 -5.56
C GLU A 241 20.23 -5.07 -6.89
N VAL A 242 18.98 -5.13 -7.36
CA VAL A 242 18.64 -5.66 -8.69
C VAL A 242 17.94 -4.57 -9.49
N SER A 243 18.50 -4.20 -10.64
CA SER A 243 17.92 -3.13 -11.47
C SER A 243 18.04 -3.45 -12.94
N THR A 244 17.11 -2.96 -13.76
CA THR A 244 17.21 -3.11 -15.22
C THR A 244 17.24 -1.73 -15.88
N PRO A 245 17.71 -1.63 -17.14
CA PRO A 245 17.88 -0.34 -17.79
C PRO A 245 16.55 0.27 -18.26
N SER A 246 15.49 -0.53 -18.42
CA SER A 246 14.19 -0.09 -18.94
C SER A 246 13.04 -0.96 -18.44
N ARG A 247 11.82 -0.41 -18.37
CA ARG A 247 10.61 -1.15 -18.01
C ARG A 247 10.20 -2.22 -19.04
N SER A 248 10.74 -2.16 -20.25
CA SER A 248 10.43 -3.07 -21.35
C SER A 248 11.69 -3.80 -21.83
N GLY A 249 11.58 -5.09 -22.08
CA GLY A 249 12.68 -5.93 -22.57
C GLY A 249 13.07 -7.01 -21.58
N PRO A 250 14.25 -7.63 -21.75
CA PRO A 250 14.76 -8.60 -20.79
C PRO A 250 15.12 -7.90 -19.47
N ASN A 251 14.87 -8.60 -18.37
CA ASN A 251 15.05 -8.06 -17.02
C ASN A 251 16.27 -8.69 -16.35
N SER A 252 16.93 -7.92 -15.48
CA SER A 252 17.88 -8.47 -14.52
C SER A 252 17.15 -9.34 -13.49
N PHE A 253 17.74 -10.48 -13.15
CA PHE A 253 17.07 -11.49 -12.35
C PHE A 253 18.04 -12.25 -11.45
N ILE A 254 17.58 -12.56 -10.23
CA ILE A 254 18.20 -13.54 -9.34
C ILE A 254 17.21 -14.69 -9.10
N SER A 255 17.65 -15.93 -9.34
CA SER A 255 16.98 -17.12 -8.81
C SER A 255 17.83 -17.75 -7.72
N ALA A 256 17.21 -18.13 -6.61
CA ALA A 256 17.88 -18.88 -5.56
C ALA A 256 17.05 -20.09 -5.10
N GLY A 257 17.70 -21.14 -4.60
CA GLY A 257 16.99 -22.21 -3.90
C GLY A 257 16.20 -21.66 -2.70
N LYS A 258 16.80 -20.78 -1.91
CA LYS A 258 16.17 -20.02 -0.81
C LYS A 258 16.67 -18.57 -0.81
N VAL A 259 15.83 -17.62 -0.40
CA VAL A 259 16.26 -16.22 -0.19
C VAL A 259 16.03 -15.82 1.26
N ILE A 260 17.07 -15.28 1.91
CA ILE A 260 17.01 -14.75 3.27
C ILE A 260 17.60 -13.34 3.31
N ILE A 261 16.77 -12.36 3.65
CA ILE A 261 17.15 -10.94 3.78
C ILE A 261 17.15 -10.56 5.26
N GLY A 262 18.34 -10.47 5.87
CA GLY A 262 18.53 -10.36 7.31
C GLY A 262 18.37 -11.72 7.98
N ASP A 263 19.45 -12.50 8.09
CA ASP A 263 19.41 -13.82 8.72
C ASP A 263 19.52 -13.72 10.24
N ALA A 264 20.74 -13.54 10.78
CA ALA A 264 20.97 -13.14 12.17
C ALA A 264 21.40 -11.67 12.31
N GLY A 265 21.81 -11.03 11.21
CA GLY A 265 22.20 -9.62 11.14
C GLY A 265 21.14 -8.72 10.51
N GLU A 266 21.59 -7.59 9.94
CA GLU A 266 20.75 -6.67 9.17
C GLU A 266 20.96 -6.91 7.67
N GLY A 267 19.87 -7.00 6.89
CA GLY A 267 19.94 -7.17 5.44
C GLY A 267 18.90 -6.35 4.70
N ALA A 268 19.24 -5.89 3.50
CA ALA A 268 18.33 -5.16 2.62
C ALA A 268 18.35 -5.73 1.20
N LEU A 269 17.15 -5.84 0.60
CA LEU A 269 16.96 -6.08 -0.82
C LEU A 269 16.25 -4.87 -1.43
N LYS A 270 16.85 -4.32 -2.48
CA LYS A 270 16.26 -3.25 -3.27
C LYS A 270 16.15 -3.68 -4.72
N ILE A 271 14.98 -3.52 -5.29
CA ILE A 271 14.70 -3.83 -6.69
C ILE A 271 14.12 -2.60 -7.37
N SER A 272 14.64 -2.26 -8.54
CA SER A 272 14.09 -1.18 -9.35
C SER A 272 13.94 -1.53 -10.83
N THR A 273 13.05 -0.80 -11.51
CA THR A 273 12.93 -0.82 -12.98
C THR A 273 12.76 -2.23 -13.55
N SER A 274 11.73 -2.95 -13.13
CA SER A 274 11.39 -4.31 -13.59
C SER A 274 12.39 -5.41 -13.24
N GLY A 275 13.31 -5.15 -12.30
CA GLY A 275 14.17 -6.20 -11.74
C GLY A 275 13.35 -7.27 -11.00
N SER A 276 13.94 -8.45 -10.82
CA SER A 276 13.24 -9.55 -10.16
C SER A 276 14.13 -10.46 -9.32
N VAL A 277 13.60 -10.95 -8.20
CA VAL A 277 14.23 -11.99 -7.38
C VAL A 277 13.21 -13.09 -7.09
N SER A 278 13.60 -14.35 -7.28
CA SER A 278 12.74 -15.51 -7.02
C SER A 278 13.43 -16.54 -6.13
N SER A 279 12.63 -17.25 -5.32
CA SER A 279 13.08 -18.43 -4.56
C SER A 279 12.32 -19.70 -4.96
N ILE A 280 13.03 -20.83 -5.00
CA ILE A 280 12.45 -22.17 -5.25
C ILE A 280 11.82 -22.77 -3.97
N SER A 281 12.25 -22.29 -2.80
CA SER A 281 11.65 -22.55 -1.50
C SER A 281 11.23 -21.22 -0.86
N ASP A 282 11.24 -21.12 0.48
CA ASP A 282 10.79 -19.93 1.19
C ASP A 282 11.59 -18.67 0.81
N PHE A 283 10.88 -17.55 0.78
CA PHE A 283 11.48 -16.23 0.79
C PHE A 283 11.29 -15.61 2.18
N ILE A 284 12.38 -15.31 2.88
CA ILE A 284 12.34 -14.84 4.26
C ILE A 284 12.98 -13.46 4.39
N VAL A 285 12.29 -12.54 5.08
CA VAL A 285 12.82 -11.24 5.50
C VAL A 285 12.86 -11.20 7.02
N ALA A 286 14.04 -11.02 7.61
CA ALA A 286 14.34 -11.12 9.04
C ALA A 286 14.07 -12.52 9.62
N ASN A 287 15.08 -13.40 9.61
CA ASN A 287 14.93 -14.84 9.83
C ASN A 287 15.09 -15.30 11.29
N GLN A 288 16.20 -14.98 11.92
CA GLN A 288 16.55 -15.45 13.27
C GLN A 288 16.30 -14.38 14.31
N THR A 289 16.16 -14.79 15.56
CA THR A 289 15.83 -13.92 16.70
C THR A 289 16.63 -12.62 16.72
N GLY A 290 15.94 -11.48 16.77
CA GLY A 290 16.54 -10.14 16.87
C GLY A 290 17.15 -9.57 15.58
N SER A 291 17.10 -10.31 14.46
CA SER A 291 17.54 -9.80 13.14
C SER A 291 16.61 -8.74 12.57
N SER A 292 17.07 -8.03 11.53
CA SER A 292 16.22 -7.11 10.78
C SER A 292 16.40 -7.21 9.27
N GLY A 293 15.30 -7.01 8.54
CA GLY A 293 15.26 -7.14 7.10
C GLY A 293 14.46 -6.00 6.46
N SER A 294 14.92 -5.54 5.29
CA SER A 294 14.23 -4.53 4.50
C SER A 294 14.05 -4.98 3.06
N LEU A 295 12.84 -4.76 2.53
CA LEU A 295 12.48 -5.00 1.14
C LEU A 295 11.96 -3.69 0.53
N ASN A 296 12.59 -3.23 -0.54
CA ASN A 296 12.15 -2.02 -1.24
C ASN A 296 12.01 -2.31 -2.74
N LEU A 297 10.78 -2.28 -3.23
CA LEU A 297 10.45 -2.52 -4.63
C LEU A 297 9.94 -1.24 -5.27
N ASP A 298 10.61 -0.82 -6.35
CA ASP A 298 10.20 0.31 -7.19
C ASP A 298 9.99 -0.20 -8.63
N ASN A 299 8.75 -0.52 -8.97
CA ASN A 299 8.40 -1.29 -10.17
C ASN A 299 9.23 -2.59 -10.23
N GLY A 300 9.37 -3.29 -9.10
CA GLY A 300 10.15 -4.52 -8.97
C GLY A 300 9.29 -5.71 -8.56
N SER A 301 9.81 -6.93 -8.73
CA SER A 301 9.08 -8.13 -8.31
C SER A 301 9.90 -9.07 -7.44
N VAL A 302 9.24 -9.66 -6.44
CA VAL A 302 9.72 -10.82 -5.70
C VAL A 302 8.71 -11.96 -5.76
N SER A 303 9.20 -13.19 -5.80
CA SER A 303 8.35 -14.37 -5.80
C SER A 303 8.93 -15.51 -4.98
N SER A 304 8.05 -16.26 -4.31
CA SER A 304 8.38 -17.50 -3.61
C SER A 304 7.57 -18.67 -4.19
N LYS A 305 8.23 -19.82 -4.38
CA LYS A 305 7.57 -21.08 -4.70
C LYS A 305 7.00 -21.81 -3.47
N ASP A 306 7.48 -21.47 -2.28
CA ASP A 306 6.88 -21.88 -1.01
C ASP A 306 6.26 -20.68 -0.31
N ASP A 307 6.46 -20.49 1.00
CA ASP A 307 5.90 -19.37 1.73
C ASP A 307 6.75 -18.09 1.50
N PHE A 308 6.11 -16.93 1.60
CA PHE A 308 6.80 -15.65 1.72
C PHE A 308 6.59 -15.13 3.14
N ILE A 309 7.68 -14.95 3.89
CA ILE A 309 7.63 -14.68 5.34
C ILE A 309 8.36 -13.38 5.67
N LEU A 310 7.66 -12.44 6.29
CA LEU A 310 8.24 -11.24 6.87
C LEU A 310 8.25 -11.34 8.40
N ALA A 311 9.41 -11.07 8.98
CA ALA A 311 9.70 -11.17 10.40
C ALA A 311 9.45 -12.60 10.93
N ASN A 312 10.28 -13.54 10.45
CA ASN A 312 10.18 -14.97 10.76
C ASN A 312 10.56 -15.31 12.20
N GLY A 313 11.66 -14.75 12.68
CA GLY A 313 12.24 -15.05 13.98
C GLY A 313 11.59 -14.31 15.14
N ASN A 314 11.86 -14.72 16.37
CA ASN A 314 11.29 -14.04 17.53
C ASN A 314 11.91 -12.64 17.69
N GLY A 315 11.09 -11.63 17.98
CA GLY A 315 11.54 -10.25 18.17
C GLY A 315 12.21 -9.61 16.94
N THR A 316 12.08 -10.21 15.75
CA THR A 316 12.65 -9.65 14.51
C THR A 316 11.84 -8.48 13.98
N VAL A 317 12.47 -7.62 13.19
CA VAL A 317 11.79 -6.51 12.51
C VAL A 317 11.95 -6.62 11.00
N ALA A 318 10.84 -6.66 10.27
CA ALA A 318 10.84 -6.59 8.80
C ALA A 318 10.07 -5.37 8.31
N ASN A 319 10.60 -4.70 7.30
CA ASN A 319 9.91 -3.62 6.61
C ASN A 319 9.86 -3.91 5.11
N ALA A 320 8.70 -3.72 4.49
CA ALA A 320 8.53 -3.83 3.05
C ALA A 320 7.80 -2.61 2.50
N THR A 321 8.36 -2.01 1.45
CA THR A 321 7.72 -0.95 0.67
C THR A 321 7.64 -1.38 -0.78
N LEU A 322 6.44 -1.33 -1.34
CA LEU A 322 6.15 -1.62 -2.73
C LEU A 322 5.57 -0.35 -3.36
N SER A 323 6.37 0.32 -4.17
CA SER A 323 5.93 1.45 -4.99
C SER A 323 5.27 0.97 -6.28
N ALA A 324 4.88 1.90 -7.15
CA ALA A 324 4.02 1.62 -8.29
C ALA A 324 4.49 0.43 -9.15
N ASP A 325 3.51 -0.36 -9.61
CA ASP A 325 3.72 -1.56 -10.45
C ASP A 325 4.56 -2.68 -9.79
N SER A 326 4.87 -2.59 -8.50
CA SER A 326 5.64 -3.62 -7.79
C SER A 326 4.78 -4.81 -7.39
N ARG A 327 5.39 -6.00 -7.33
CA ARG A 327 4.68 -7.24 -7.01
C ARG A 327 5.43 -8.10 -5.99
N LEU A 328 4.70 -8.56 -4.97
CA LEU A 328 5.11 -9.64 -4.08
C LEU A 328 4.17 -10.82 -4.30
N TRP A 329 4.75 -11.97 -4.67
CA TRP A 329 4.01 -13.19 -4.98
C TRP A 329 4.47 -14.37 -4.13
N SER A 330 3.53 -15.22 -3.73
CA SER A 330 3.80 -16.53 -3.13
C SER A 330 2.91 -17.62 -3.76
N ASP A 331 3.49 -18.77 -4.10
CA ASP A 331 2.73 -19.96 -4.53
C ASP A 331 2.09 -20.68 -3.32
N LYS A 332 2.51 -20.35 -2.08
CA LYS A 332 1.85 -20.74 -0.83
C LYS A 332 1.41 -19.50 -0.04
N ASN A 333 1.68 -19.43 1.25
CA ASN A 333 1.17 -18.37 2.10
C ASN A 333 2.04 -17.12 2.02
N ILE A 334 1.45 -15.98 2.37
CA ILE A 334 2.17 -14.76 2.69
C ILE A 334 1.94 -14.46 4.16
N ILE A 335 3.02 -14.46 4.93
CA ILE A 335 2.97 -14.35 6.39
C ILE A 335 3.70 -13.08 6.82
N ILE A 336 2.96 -12.18 7.47
CA ILE A 336 3.42 -10.86 7.89
C ILE A 336 3.45 -10.86 9.43
N ALA A 337 4.66 -10.85 9.99
CA ALA A 337 4.96 -11.04 11.42
C ALA A 337 4.67 -12.48 11.90
N ASN A 338 5.63 -13.38 11.63
CA ASN A 338 5.54 -14.79 11.99
C ASN A 338 6.08 -15.10 13.38
N GLY A 339 7.22 -14.56 13.79
CA GLY A 339 7.85 -14.92 15.07
C GLY A 339 7.18 -14.29 16.29
N VAL A 340 7.39 -14.86 17.48
CA VAL A 340 6.86 -14.32 18.74
C VAL A 340 7.45 -12.93 19.00
N GLY A 341 6.60 -11.94 19.26
CA GLY A 341 7.04 -10.56 19.49
C GLY A 341 7.67 -9.87 18.27
N SER A 342 7.60 -10.50 17.08
CA SER A 342 8.13 -9.93 15.84
C SER A 342 7.29 -8.75 15.36
N VAL A 343 7.87 -7.87 14.54
CA VAL A 343 7.16 -6.73 13.93
C VAL A 343 7.39 -6.75 12.42
N ALA A 344 6.31 -6.68 11.65
CA ALA A 344 6.39 -6.53 10.20
C ALA A 344 5.50 -5.38 9.73
N ASN A 345 6.09 -4.43 9.01
CA ASN A 345 5.37 -3.30 8.42
C ASN A 345 5.46 -3.39 6.89
N VAL A 346 4.30 -3.35 6.23
CA VAL A 346 4.18 -3.50 4.78
C VAL A 346 3.36 -2.35 4.21
N ASN A 347 3.96 -1.56 3.33
CA ASN A 347 3.33 -0.42 2.68
C ASN A 347 3.27 -0.66 1.16
N LEU A 348 2.07 -0.61 0.60
CA LEU A 348 1.81 -0.71 -0.83
C LEU A 348 1.27 0.61 -1.35
N GLU A 349 1.85 1.09 -2.43
CA GLU A 349 1.47 2.33 -3.12
C GLU A 349 1.12 2.05 -4.59
N THR A 350 0.11 2.74 -5.10
CA THR A 350 -0.20 2.95 -6.53
C THR A 350 -0.13 1.68 -7.39
N ASP A 351 -1.20 0.89 -7.47
CA ASP A 351 -1.29 -0.32 -8.30
C ASP A 351 -0.23 -1.41 -8.03
N SER A 352 0.53 -1.31 -6.93
CA SER A 352 1.35 -2.42 -6.43
C SER A 352 0.49 -3.54 -5.86
N GLU A 353 1.05 -4.76 -5.76
CA GLU A 353 0.27 -5.97 -5.54
C GLU A 353 0.92 -6.95 -4.56
N ILE A 354 0.09 -7.51 -3.66
CA ILE A 354 0.35 -8.75 -2.92
C ILE A 354 -0.57 -9.85 -3.47
N ILE A 355 0.02 -10.98 -3.86
CA ILE A 355 -0.73 -12.08 -4.48
C ILE A 355 -0.32 -13.42 -3.91
N THR A 356 -1.32 -14.18 -3.48
CA THR A 356 -1.26 -15.64 -3.43
C THR A 356 -2.53 -16.24 -4.02
N ILE A 357 -2.38 -17.35 -4.74
CA ILE A 357 -3.49 -18.06 -5.37
C ILE A 357 -3.75 -19.33 -4.56
N SER A 358 -5.00 -19.57 -4.19
CA SER A 358 -5.42 -20.78 -3.44
C SER A 358 -4.80 -20.96 -2.05
N ASN A 359 -4.14 -19.92 -1.50
CA ASN A 359 -3.59 -19.92 -0.15
C ASN A 359 -3.88 -18.60 0.59
N ASP A 360 -3.29 -18.44 1.77
CA ASP A 360 -3.70 -17.42 2.73
C ASP A 360 -2.71 -16.26 2.85
N VAL A 361 -3.25 -15.08 3.17
CA VAL A 361 -2.47 -13.97 3.72
C VAL A 361 -2.73 -13.89 5.22
N ILE A 362 -1.66 -13.91 6.02
CA ILE A 362 -1.71 -13.92 7.49
C ILE A 362 -0.96 -12.71 8.03
N ILE A 363 -1.61 -11.90 8.86
CA ILE A 363 -1.05 -10.69 9.47
C ILE A 363 -1.06 -10.86 11.00
N GLY A 364 0.10 -10.84 11.65
CA GLY A 364 0.23 -11.06 13.10
C GLY A 364 -0.03 -12.53 13.48
N LYS A 365 0.83 -13.43 13.00
CA LYS A 365 0.62 -14.88 13.11
C LYS A 365 0.78 -15.42 14.54
N SER A 366 1.91 -15.15 15.19
CA SER A 366 2.23 -15.70 16.52
C SER A 366 1.92 -14.74 17.67
N VAL A 367 1.87 -15.28 18.88
CA VAL A 367 1.68 -14.48 20.11
C VAL A 367 2.66 -13.31 20.17
N GLY A 368 2.12 -12.11 20.46
CA GLY A 368 2.90 -10.88 20.54
C GLY A 368 3.45 -10.34 19.21
N ALA A 369 3.32 -11.08 18.11
CA ALA A 369 3.70 -10.59 16.78
C ALA A 369 2.79 -9.41 16.38
N VAL A 370 3.36 -8.40 15.72
CA VAL A 370 2.65 -7.20 15.26
C VAL A 370 2.83 -7.05 13.75
N GLY A 371 1.79 -7.38 13.00
CA GLY A 371 1.74 -7.19 11.55
C GLY A 371 0.92 -5.95 11.20
N GLN A 372 1.47 -5.08 10.36
CA GLN A 372 0.80 -3.88 9.86
C GLN A 372 0.90 -3.84 8.33
N VAL A 373 -0.25 -3.72 7.67
CA VAL A 373 -0.34 -3.59 6.21
C VAL A 373 -1.13 -2.34 5.87
N LYS A 374 -0.58 -1.51 4.99
CA LYS A 374 -1.25 -0.34 4.42
C LYS A 374 -1.32 -0.49 2.90
N LEU A 375 -2.53 -0.38 2.35
CA LEU A 375 -2.79 -0.38 0.91
C LEU A 375 -3.26 1.02 0.49
N ASN A 376 -2.54 1.66 -0.41
CA ASN A 376 -2.91 2.95 -1.00
C ASN A 376 -2.99 2.80 -2.52
N GLY A 377 -4.21 2.79 -3.07
CA GLY A 377 -4.47 2.50 -4.50
C GLY A 377 -3.97 1.14 -4.98
N SER A 378 -3.78 0.16 -4.09
CA SER A 378 -3.02 -1.08 -4.31
C SER A 378 -3.86 -2.34 -4.22
N ARG A 379 -3.30 -3.51 -4.57
CA ARG A 379 -4.04 -4.77 -4.70
C ARG A 379 -3.61 -5.83 -3.69
N LEU A 380 -4.58 -6.61 -3.23
CA LEU A 380 -4.35 -7.79 -2.39
C LEU A 380 -5.34 -8.90 -2.79
N TYR A 381 -4.79 -10.06 -3.13
CA TYR A 381 -5.55 -11.25 -3.50
C TYR A 381 -5.11 -12.47 -2.69
N SER A 382 -6.07 -13.18 -2.09
CA SER A 382 -5.84 -14.45 -1.40
C SER A 382 -7.13 -15.27 -1.27
N THR A 383 -7.00 -16.50 -0.78
CA THR A 383 -8.15 -17.37 -0.46
C THR A 383 -8.79 -16.93 0.84
N ASN A 384 -8.02 -17.00 1.93
CA ASN A 384 -8.39 -16.41 3.21
C ASN A 384 -7.47 -15.24 3.54
N LEU A 385 -8.01 -14.34 4.35
CA LEU A 385 -7.24 -13.27 4.98
C LEU A 385 -7.41 -13.38 6.49
N ILE A 386 -6.31 -13.53 7.21
CA ILE A 386 -6.31 -13.64 8.67
C ILE A 386 -5.61 -12.41 9.25
N VAL A 387 -6.38 -11.52 9.88
CA VAL A 387 -5.91 -10.29 10.51
C VAL A 387 -5.87 -10.47 12.02
N GLY A 388 -4.67 -10.71 12.55
CA GLY A 388 -4.41 -11.07 13.94
C GLY A 388 -4.76 -12.52 14.22
N GLN A 389 -3.87 -13.47 13.91
CA GLN A 389 -4.11 -14.90 14.14
C GLN A 389 -3.97 -15.27 15.62
N GLN A 390 -2.76 -15.19 16.18
CA GLN A 390 -2.49 -15.22 17.63
C GLN A 390 -1.93 -13.89 18.14
N GLY A 391 -1.34 -13.10 17.24
CA GLY A 391 -0.76 -11.79 17.52
C GLY A 391 -1.72 -10.64 17.25
N SER A 392 -1.15 -9.46 16.99
CA SER A 392 -1.88 -8.27 16.55
C SER A 392 -1.68 -8.07 15.05
N GLY A 393 -2.78 -7.98 14.31
CA GLY A 393 -2.78 -7.65 12.89
C GLY A 393 -3.62 -6.40 12.60
N THR A 394 -3.11 -5.54 11.73
CA THR A 394 -3.84 -4.38 11.22
C THR A 394 -3.74 -4.33 9.71
N LEU A 395 -4.88 -4.19 9.03
CA LEU A 395 -4.97 -3.87 7.61
C LEU A 395 -5.69 -2.53 7.43
N ASN A 396 -5.03 -1.57 6.79
CA ASN A 396 -5.60 -0.29 6.38
C ASN A 396 -5.72 -0.26 4.85
N ILE A 397 -6.90 0.11 4.36
CA ILE A 397 -7.22 0.17 2.94
C ILE A 397 -7.68 1.59 2.61
N ASP A 398 -6.86 2.29 1.84
CA ASP A 398 -7.06 3.66 1.36
C ASP A 398 -7.05 3.64 -0.19
N ASN A 399 -7.79 2.70 -0.79
CA ASN A 399 -7.89 2.59 -2.25
C ASN A 399 -9.06 3.44 -2.76
N GLU A 400 -8.91 4.04 -3.95
CA GLU A 400 -10.02 4.76 -4.59
C GLU A 400 -11.30 3.87 -4.68
N PRO A 401 -12.50 4.41 -4.41
CA PRO A 401 -13.74 3.66 -4.29
C PRO A 401 -14.15 2.81 -5.49
N ASP A 402 -13.93 3.33 -6.71
CA ASP A 402 -14.31 2.72 -7.99
C ASP A 402 -13.55 1.41 -8.31
N SER A 403 -12.55 1.09 -7.50
CA SER A 403 -11.66 -0.05 -7.66
C SER A 403 -12.22 -1.34 -7.04
N ILE A 404 -13.49 -1.66 -7.33
CA ILE A 404 -14.13 -2.89 -6.84
C ILE A 404 -13.28 -4.09 -7.24
N GLY A 405 -12.80 -4.83 -6.24
CA GLY A 405 -12.01 -6.04 -6.43
C GLY A 405 -10.49 -5.86 -6.34
N LYS A 406 -9.93 -4.65 -6.20
CA LYS A 406 -8.49 -4.50 -5.92
C LYS A 406 -8.06 -5.25 -4.65
N VAL A 407 -8.90 -5.24 -3.63
CA VAL A 407 -8.76 -6.11 -2.46
C VAL A 407 -9.87 -7.14 -2.50
N SER A 408 -9.52 -8.39 -2.83
CA SER A 408 -10.47 -9.47 -3.04
C SER A 408 -10.00 -10.76 -2.39
N ILE A 409 -10.76 -11.20 -1.40
CA ILE A 409 -10.57 -12.45 -0.67
C ILE A 409 -11.64 -13.44 -1.14
N SER A 410 -11.24 -14.60 -1.68
CA SER A 410 -12.22 -15.46 -2.35
C SER A 410 -13.12 -16.25 -1.41
N ASP A 411 -12.63 -16.55 -0.20
CA ASP A 411 -13.34 -17.35 0.80
C ASP A 411 -13.66 -16.53 2.06
N THR A 412 -12.80 -16.51 3.08
CA THR A 412 -13.15 -15.91 4.38
C THR A 412 -12.08 -14.95 4.88
N THR A 413 -12.54 -13.81 5.42
CA THR A 413 -11.71 -12.89 6.18
C THR A 413 -11.97 -13.07 7.68
N TYR A 414 -10.94 -13.42 8.44
CA TYR A 414 -10.98 -13.50 9.90
C TYR A 414 -10.28 -12.30 10.51
N VAL A 415 -10.98 -11.57 11.38
CA VAL A 415 -10.43 -10.42 12.09
C VAL A 415 -10.46 -10.69 13.58
N GLY A 416 -9.29 -10.93 14.19
CA GLY A 416 -9.17 -11.15 15.63
C GLY A 416 -9.35 -12.61 16.06
N GLY A 417 -8.31 -13.40 15.81
CA GLY A 417 -8.18 -14.79 16.24
C GLY A 417 -8.38 -15.79 15.11
N PHE A 418 -7.51 -16.80 15.02
CA PHE A 418 -7.74 -17.96 14.16
C PHE A 418 -6.92 -19.18 14.63
N GLY A 419 -7.55 -20.34 14.72
CA GLY A 419 -6.92 -21.57 15.21
C GLY A 419 -6.74 -21.63 16.74
N GLU A 420 -5.84 -22.51 17.19
CA GLU A 420 -5.57 -22.72 18.61
C GLU A 420 -4.74 -21.58 19.24
N ASN A 421 -4.90 -21.38 20.55
CA ASN A 421 -4.16 -20.40 21.36
C ASN A 421 -4.29 -18.94 20.89
N ALA A 422 -5.42 -18.59 20.29
CA ALA A 422 -5.68 -17.30 19.67
C ALA A 422 -6.59 -16.37 20.51
N GLN A 423 -6.70 -16.61 21.82
CA GLN A 423 -7.61 -15.86 22.71
C GLN A 423 -7.14 -14.42 22.98
N GLU A 424 -5.84 -14.15 22.89
CA GLU A 424 -5.28 -12.80 23.05
C GLU A 424 -5.06 -12.07 21.71
N ALA A 425 -5.42 -12.72 20.60
CA ALA A 425 -5.24 -12.16 19.27
C ALA A 425 -6.07 -10.89 19.07
N LYS A 426 -5.51 -9.93 18.33
CA LYS A 426 -6.16 -8.65 18.03
C LYS A 426 -6.15 -8.39 16.54
N GLY A 427 -7.32 -8.23 15.94
CA GLY A 427 -7.46 -7.90 14.53
C GLY A 427 -8.11 -6.54 14.34
N SER A 428 -7.60 -5.75 13.40
CA SER A 428 -8.17 -4.47 12.99
C SER A 428 -8.21 -4.37 11.47
N LEU A 429 -9.41 -4.26 10.91
CA LEU A 429 -9.65 -4.01 9.49
C LEU A 429 -10.25 -2.62 9.33
N ASN A 430 -9.51 -1.72 8.69
CA ASN A 430 -9.92 -0.34 8.43
C ASN A 430 -10.04 -0.12 6.92
N ILE A 431 -11.23 0.29 6.48
CA ILE A 431 -11.58 0.59 5.09
C ILE A 431 -11.94 2.08 5.05
N ASN A 432 -11.08 2.89 4.44
CA ASN A 432 -11.23 4.35 4.41
C ASN A 432 -11.47 4.80 2.99
N ASP A 433 -12.72 5.15 2.69
CA ASP A 433 -13.18 5.59 1.38
C ASP A 433 -12.75 4.63 0.27
N ALA A 434 -12.91 3.34 0.54
CA ALA A 434 -12.34 2.27 -0.25
C ALA A 434 -13.25 1.06 -0.40
N SER A 435 -12.92 0.22 -1.37
CA SER A 435 -13.60 -1.05 -1.66
C SER A 435 -12.88 -2.27 -1.07
N PHE A 436 -13.61 -3.14 -0.39
CA PHE A 436 -13.13 -4.44 0.12
C PHE A 436 -14.13 -5.55 -0.20
N ARG A 437 -13.65 -6.62 -0.85
CA ARG A 437 -14.46 -7.79 -1.19
C ARG A 437 -13.96 -9.02 -0.45
N THR A 438 -14.88 -9.73 0.19
CA THR A 438 -14.62 -11.07 0.75
C THR A 438 -15.84 -11.97 0.58
N GLY A 439 -15.68 -13.29 0.77
CA GLY A 439 -16.84 -14.14 0.99
C GLY A 439 -17.40 -13.85 2.38
N ASN A 440 -17.08 -14.68 3.37
CA ASN A 440 -17.54 -14.42 4.74
C ASN A 440 -16.60 -13.46 5.49
N LEU A 441 -17.16 -12.63 6.36
CA LEU A 441 -16.40 -11.75 7.24
C LEU A 441 -16.69 -12.10 8.70
N VAL A 442 -15.67 -12.62 9.39
CA VAL A 442 -15.77 -13.01 10.80
C VAL A 442 -15.07 -11.96 11.67
N ILE A 443 -15.85 -11.19 12.45
CA ILE A 443 -15.33 -10.13 13.33
C ILE A 443 -15.27 -10.62 14.77
N GLY A 444 -14.06 -10.78 15.28
CA GLY A 444 -13.80 -11.41 16.57
C GLY A 444 -14.16 -12.88 16.48
N ASN A 445 -13.17 -13.70 16.17
CA ASN A 445 -13.31 -15.14 16.10
C ASN A 445 -12.96 -15.73 17.48
N THR A 446 -11.75 -16.21 17.71
CA THR A 446 -11.32 -16.66 19.04
C THR A 446 -10.76 -15.54 19.91
N GLY A 447 -10.41 -14.38 19.33
CA GLY A 447 -9.78 -13.25 19.99
C GLY A 447 -10.66 -12.00 20.00
N SER A 448 -10.06 -10.85 19.67
CA SER A 448 -10.72 -9.54 19.60
C SER A 448 -10.62 -8.94 18.20
N GLY A 449 -11.74 -8.68 17.55
CA GLY A 449 -11.82 -8.12 16.19
C GLY A 449 -12.52 -6.77 16.12
N ILE A 450 -11.98 -5.87 15.29
CA ILE A 450 -12.55 -4.56 15.00
C ILE A 450 -12.63 -4.37 13.49
N LEU A 451 -13.81 -4.03 13.00
CA LEU A 451 -14.04 -3.52 11.65
C LEU A 451 -14.40 -2.03 11.73
N LYS A 452 -13.72 -1.21 10.94
CA LYS A 452 -14.09 0.17 10.67
C LYS A 452 -14.18 0.36 9.17
N ALA A 453 -15.35 0.73 8.68
CA ALA A 453 -15.52 1.17 7.30
C ALA A 453 -16.13 2.56 7.30
N SER A 454 -15.58 3.47 6.51
CA SER A 454 -16.04 4.86 6.46
C SER A 454 -15.76 5.50 5.12
N GLY A 455 -16.53 6.53 4.77
CA GLY A 455 -16.48 7.18 3.45
C GLY A 455 -17.73 6.83 2.66
N ILE A 456 -18.35 7.83 2.03
CA ILE A 456 -19.65 7.68 1.35
C ILE A 456 -19.57 6.75 0.13
N ASP A 457 -18.37 6.62 -0.44
CA ASP A 457 -18.10 5.74 -1.56
C ASP A 457 -17.44 4.43 -1.10
N SER A 458 -17.21 4.24 0.21
CA SER A 458 -16.65 2.98 0.72
C SER A 458 -17.62 1.82 0.49
N TYR A 459 -17.08 0.73 -0.04
CA TYR A 459 -17.84 -0.44 -0.45
C TYR A 459 -17.34 -1.69 0.27
N LEU A 460 -18.19 -2.32 1.07
CA LEU A 460 -17.94 -3.59 1.74
C LEU A 460 -18.80 -4.67 1.10
N SER A 461 -18.18 -5.51 0.30
CA SER A 461 -18.85 -6.56 -0.46
C SER A 461 -18.62 -7.93 0.19
N VAL A 462 -19.69 -8.55 0.68
CA VAL A 462 -19.63 -9.77 1.50
C VAL A 462 -20.70 -10.78 1.09
N LYS A 463 -20.44 -12.06 1.35
CA LYS A 463 -21.50 -13.07 1.46
C LYS A 463 -22.23 -12.88 2.79
N GLY A 464 -21.53 -12.85 3.91
CA GLY A 464 -22.13 -12.67 5.23
C GLY A 464 -21.16 -12.05 6.23
N ILE A 465 -21.71 -11.55 7.33
CA ILE A 465 -20.95 -11.01 8.46
C ILE A 465 -21.38 -11.76 9.72
N GLU A 466 -20.42 -12.27 10.48
CA GLU A 466 -20.67 -13.02 11.70
C GLU A 466 -19.59 -12.81 12.75
N ARG A 467 -19.83 -13.34 13.95
CA ARG A 467 -18.79 -13.50 14.97
C ARG A 467 -18.83 -14.91 15.54
N ASN A 468 -17.73 -15.32 16.13
CA ASN A 468 -17.69 -16.53 16.94
C ASN A 468 -18.09 -16.18 18.39
N ILE A 469 -18.89 -17.04 19.01
CA ILE A 469 -19.35 -16.86 20.39
C ILE A 469 -18.20 -16.82 21.42
N ALA A 470 -17.07 -17.46 21.10
CA ALA A 470 -15.88 -17.48 21.95
C ALA A 470 -15.06 -16.17 21.90
N SER A 471 -15.40 -15.23 21.01
CA SER A 471 -14.69 -13.95 20.89
C SER A 471 -14.81 -13.11 22.14
N LYS A 472 -13.70 -12.48 22.51
CA LYS A 472 -13.63 -11.50 23.60
C LYS A 472 -14.20 -10.14 23.22
N GLN A 473 -14.10 -9.78 21.94
CA GLN A 473 -14.57 -8.49 21.43
C GLN A 473 -14.85 -8.60 19.93
N SER A 474 -16.02 -8.08 19.53
CA SER A 474 -16.43 -7.99 18.13
C SER A 474 -17.09 -6.63 17.93
N ASN A 475 -16.35 -5.67 17.37
CA ASN A 475 -16.87 -4.31 17.17
C ASN A 475 -16.90 -3.97 15.67
N ILE A 476 -18.02 -3.42 15.23
CA ILE A 476 -18.24 -2.96 13.87
C ILE A 476 -18.64 -1.49 13.92
N TYR A 477 -17.95 -0.66 13.14
CA TYR A 477 -18.25 0.75 12.94
C TYR A 477 -18.40 1.02 11.44
N LEU A 478 -19.55 1.52 11.03
CA LEU A 478 -19.85 1.87 9.63
C LEU A 478 -20.27 3.34 9.56
N ASP A 479 -19.67 4.13 8.67
CA ASP A 479 -19.98 5.56 8.53
C ASP A 479 -19.87 6.03 7.06
N GLY A 480 -20.98 5.95 6.34
CA GLY A 480 -21.06 6.24 4.90
C GLY A 480 -20.85 5.00 4.02
N THR A 481 -20.63 3.83 4.61
CA THR A 481 -20.30 2.62 3.84
C THR A 481 -21.54 2.00 3.20
N THR A 482 -21.39 1.56 1.94
CA THR A 482 -22.29 0.62 1.29
C THR A 482 -21.87 -0.81 1.61
N VAL A 483 -22.79 -1.61 2.14
CA VAL A 483 -22.62 -3.04 2.42
C VAL A 483 -23.41 -3.82 1.39
N GLU A 484 -22.71 -4.41 0.42
CA GLU A 484 -23.29 -5.27 -0.63
C GLU A 484 -23.32 -6.73 -0.15
N ILE A 485 -24.50 -7.36 -0.23
CA ILE A 485 -24.70 -8.74 0.20
C ILE A 485 -24.91 -9.64 -1.02
N LYS A 486 -23.93 -10.50 -1.28
CA LYS A 486 -23.77 -11.24 -2.55
C LYS A 486 -24.56 -12.54 -2.68
N ALA A 487 -25.25 -12.95 -1.64
CA ALA A 487 -26.07 -14.16 -1.62
C ALA A 487 -27.17 -14.01 -0.58
N ASP A 488 -28.20 -14.84 -0.63
CA ASP A 488 -29.18 -14.91 0.45
C ASP A 488 -28.49 -15.11 1.80
N GLN A 489 -28.86 -14.29 2.78
CA GLN A 489 -28.29 -14.29 4.12
C GLN A 489 -29.40 -14.37 5.15
N PRO A 490 -29.72 -15.57 5.66
CA PRO A 490 -30.80 -15.74 6.61
C PRO A 490 -30.48 -15.22 8.03
N ASN A 491 -29.24 -14.77 8.28
CA ASN A 491 -28.80 -14.35 9.61
C ASN A 491 -27.57 -13.43 9.56
N LEU A 492 -27.66 -12.29 8.85
CA LEU A 492 -26.59 -11.29 8.83
C LEU A 492 -26.30 -10.79 10.25
N PHE A 493 -25.03 -10.62 10.59
CA PHE A 493 -24.54 -10.40 11.95
C PHE A 493 -24.84 -11.59 12.90
N ALA A 494 -24.66 -12.81 12.41
CA ALA A 494 -24.84 -14.01 13.23
C ALA A 494 -24.00 -13.95 14.53
N ASN A 495 -24.60 -14.40 15.64
CA ASN A 495 -24.05 -14.43 17.00
C ASN A 495 -23.72 -13.07 17.64
N PHE A 496 -24.04 -11.95 16.96
CA PHE A 496 -24.05 -10.64 17.63
C PHE A 496 -25.25 -10.54 18.57
N THR A 497 -25.02 -9.93 19.73
CA THR A 497 -26.05 -9.57 20.71
C THR A 497 -25.92 -8.10 21.09
N LYS A 498 -26.77 -7.63 22.01
CA LYS A 498 -26.63 -6.31 22.65
C LYS A 498 -25.29 -6.05 23.34
N ASP A 499 -24.52 -7.10 23.63
CA ASP A 499 -23.24 -7.00 24.33
C ASP A 499 -22.07 -6.77 23.34
N ASN A 500 -22.37 -6.72 22.04
CA ASN A 500 -21.40 -6.45 20.97
C ASN A 500 -21.75 -5.14 20.26
N ILE A 501 -20.74 -4.45 19.74
CA ILE A 501 -20.94 -3.14 19.12
C ILE A 501 -21.16 -3.32 17.62
N ILE A 502 -22.33 -2.89 17.15
CA ILE A 502 -22.56 -2.50 15.76
C ILE A 502 -23.04 -1.05 15.80
N GLN A 503 -22.20 -0.12 15.35
CA GLN A 503 -22.45 1.31 15.46
C GLN A 503 -22.37 1.98 14.10
N LEU A 504 -23.40 2.78 13.81
CA LEU A 504 -23.51 3.57 12.59
C LEU A 504 -23.18 5.05 12.88
N GLY A 505 -22.40 5.65 11.98
CA GLY A 505 -22.05 7.07 12.01
C GLY A 505 -23.06 7.96 11.27
N ASN A 506 -22.81 9.27 11.27
CA ASN A 506 -23.74 10.28 10.76
C ASN A 506 -23.79 10.39 9.23
N LYS A 507 -22.86 9.75 8.53
CA LYS A 507 -22.93 9.53 7.07
C LYS A 507 -23.75 8.30 6.73
N GLY A 508 -24.33 7.62 7.72
CA GLY A 508 -25.28 6.54 7.53
C GLY A 508 -24.65 5.23 7.06
N VAL A 509 -25.49 4.37 6.50
CA VAL A 509 -25.12 3.08 5.91
C VAL A 509 -26.11 2.75 4.80
N VAL A 510 -25.60 2.18 3.71
CA VAL A 510 -26.43 1.61 2.65
C VAL A 510 -26.30 0.09 2.71
N PHE A 511 -27.41 -0.62 2.75
CA PHE A 511 -27.46 -2.07 2.56
C PHE A 511 -27.98 -2.36 1.17
N ASP A 512 -27.12 -2.92 0.34
CA ASP A 512 -27.42 -3.26 -1.05
C ASP A 512 -27.69 -4.76 -1.18
N THR A 513 -28.94 -5.12 -1.48
CA THR A 513 -29.39 -6.52 -1.58
C THR A 513 -29.57 -6.95 -3.02
N GLU A 514 -28.67 -6.50 -3.87
CA GLU A 514 -28.58 -6.87 -5.26
C GLU A 514 -27.10 -7.03 -5.58
N ALA A 515 -26.76 -8.15 -6.20
CA ALA A 515 -25.39 -8.52 -6.44
C ALA A 515 -25.14 -8.69 -7.93
N PHE A 516 -24.10 -8.02 -8.43
CA PHE A 516 -23.68 -8.20 -9.81
C PHE A 516 -23.05 -9.57 -10.02
N VAL A 517 -23.55 -10.32 -10.99
CA VAL A 517 -23.01 -11.63 -11.36
C VAL A 517 -21.96 -11.45 -12.44
N PHE A 518 -20.70 -11.70 -12.09
CA PHE A 518 -19.63 -11.85 -13.08
C PHE A 518 -19.77 -13.21 -13.80
N SER A 519 -20.67 -13.29 -14.78
CA SER A 519 -20.85 -14.47 -15.65
C SER A 519 -20.55 -14.10 -17.10
N ALA A 520 -19.69 -14.90 -17.76
CA ALA A 520 -19.42 -14.74 -19.19
C ALA A 520 -20.66 -15.01 -20.06
N ASP A 521 -21.59 -15.83 -19.56
CA ASP A 521 -22.83 -16.19 -20.27
C ASP A 521 -23.95 -15.16 -20.03
N LYS A 522 -23.83 -14.35 -18.96
CA LYS A 522 -24.80 -13.34 -18.56
C LYS A 522 -24.10 -12.13 -17.92
N PRO A 523 -23.45 -11.29 -18.74
CA PRO A 523 -22.58 -10.22 -18.26
C PRO A 523 -23.32 -9.05 -17.59
N ASP A 524 -24.66 -9.02 -17.59
CA ASP A 524 -25.47 -7.93 -17.02
C ASP A 524 -26.58 -8.45 -16.07
N GLU A 525 -26.44 -9.67 -15.54
CA GLU A 525 -27.43 -10.22 -14.61
C GLU A 525 -27.14 -9.76 -13.18
N TYR A 526 -28.10 -9.07 -12.59
CA TYR A 526 -28.14 -8.79 -11.17
C TYR A 526 -29.04 -9.82 -10.47
N ILE A 527 -28.60 -10.31 -9.32
CA ILE A 527 -29.37 -11.24 -8.49
C ILE A 527 -29.84 -10.51 -7.25
N ALA A 528 -31.15 -10.40 -7.10
CA ALA A 528 -31.80 -10.01 -5.85
C ALA A 528 -31.44 -10.99 -4.73
N THR A 529 -31.06 -10.47 -3.56
CA THR A 529 -30.75 -11.28 -2.38
C THR A 529 -31.77 -11.07 -1.26
N ASP A 530 -32.09 -12.15 -0.56
CA ASP A 530 -32.93 -12.13 0.63
C ASP A 530 -32.05 -12.09 1.89
N VAL A 531 -32.08 -10.96 2.59
CA VAL A 531 -31.21 -10.70 3.75
C VAL A 531 -32.05 -10.52 5.00
N VAL A 532 -31.74 -11.26 6.06
CA VAL A 532 -32.35 -11.14 7.38
C VAL A 532 -31.26 -10.80 8.39
N ILE A 533 -31.37 -9.64 9.05
CA ILE A 533 -30.52 -9.25 10.17
C ILE A 533 -30.88 -10.09 11.40
N ASN A 534 -29.85 -10.65 12.03
CA ASN A 534 -29.97 -11.40 13.28
C ASN A 534 -30.85 -10.64 14.29
N PRO A 535 -31.97 -11.21 14.77
CA PRO A 535 -32.92 -10.51 15.64
C PRO A 535 -32.35 -10.15 17.02
N ASN A 536 -31.24 -10.78 17.42
CA ASN A 536 -30.54 -10.47 18.67
C ASN A 536 -29.46 -9.39 18.51
N ALA A 537 -29.02 -9.12 17.28
CA ALA A 537 -28.03 -8.07 17.01
C ALA A 537 -28.66 -6.71 17.29
N VAL A 538 -27.93 -5.83 17.97
CA VAL A 538 -28.38 -4.47 18.30
C VAL A 538 -27.51 -3.47 17.55
N ILE A 539 -28.15 -2.68 16.69
CA ILE A 539 -27.48 -1.68 15.85
C ILE A 539 -27.79 -0.31 16.45
N THR A 540 -26.74 0.45 16.75
CA THR A 540 -26.79 1.73 17.46
C THR A 540 -26.22 2.86 16.62
N GLY A 541 -26.31 4.09 17.12
CA GLY A 541 -25.72 5.26 16.49
C GLY A 541 -26.75 6.25 15.98
N ASN A 542 -26.27 7.26 15.27
CA ASN A 542 -27.12 8.27 14.63
C ASN A 542 -26.74 8.32 13.16
N VAL A 543 -27.63 7.84 12.30
CA VAL A 543 -27.39 7.76 10.86
C VAL A 543 -27.56 9.11 10.14
N GLY A 544 -27.98 10.15 10.86
CA GLY A 544 -28.17 11.48 10.28
C GLY A 544 -29.38 11.56 9.36
N LYS A 545 -29.39 12.63 8.55
CA LYS A 545 -30.39 12.90 7.53
C LYS A 545 -29.90 12.42 6.18
N ILE A 546 -30.78 11.85 5.35
CA ILE A 546 -30.39 11.41 3.99
C ILE A 546 -30.01 12.64 3.16
N SER A 547 -28.77 12.68 2.67
CA SER A 547 -28.24 13.66 1.72
C SER A 547 -27.58 12.94 0.55
N PHE A 548 -27.99 13.26 -0.67
CA PHE A 548 -27.39 12.69 -1.89
C PHE A 548 -25.94 13.12 -2.13
N LYS A 549 -25.44 14.11 -1.36
CA LYS A 549 -24.08 14.60 -1.45
C LYS A 549 -23.19 14.10 -0.32
N ASP A 550 -23.73 14.09 0.90
CA ASP A 550 -22.93 13.90 2.12
C ASP A 550 -23.19 12.53 2.79
N GLY A 551 -24.05 11.70 2.18
CA GLY A 551 -24.52 10.44 2.74
C GLY A 551 -25.63 10.66 3.79
N GLY A 552 -25.87 9.63 4.60
CA GLY A 552 -26.82 9.64 5.71
C GLY A 552 -27.96 8.64 5.54
N GLY A 553 -28.65 8.39 6.65
CA GLY A 553 -29.75 7.44 6.75
C GLY A 553 -29.32 5.98 6.91
N PHE A 554 -30.28 5.16 7.30
CA PHE A 554 -30.21 3.72 7.13
C PHE A 554 -30.95 3.41 5.83
N VAL A 555 -30.21 3.14 4.77
CA VAL A 555 -30.78 3.05 3.42
C VAL A 555 -30.70 1.63 2.91
N LYS A 556 -31.78 1.18 2.28
CA LYS A 556 -31.88 -0.08 1.55
C LYS A 556 -31.94 0.20 0.06
N THR A 557 -31.07 -0.44 -0.72
CA THR A 557 -31.03 -0.41 -2.20
C THR A 557 -31.06 -1.82 -2.78
N GLY A 558 -31.22 -1.92 -4.10
CA GLY A 558 -31.24 -3.18 -4.83
C GLY A 558 -32.60 -3.88 -4.80
N SER A 559 -32.90 -4.67 -5.82
CA SER A 559 -34.21 -5.30 -6.02
C SER A 559 -34.63 -6.34 -4.96
N GLY A 560 -33.70 -6.85 -4.15
CA GLY A 560 -33.93 -7.85 -3.10
C GLY A 560 -34.61 -7.34 -1.81
N ASN A 561 -34.64 -8.20 -0.79
CA ASN A 561 -35.28 -7.94 0.49
C ASN A 561 -34.25 -7.76 1.61
N LEU A 562 -34.48 -6.79 2.50
CA LEU A 562 -33.78 -6.67 3.78
C LEU A 562 -34.80 -6.75 4.91
N GLU A 563 -34.58 -7.60 5.89
CA GLU A 563 -35.45 -7.81 7.04
C GLU A 563 -34.72 -7.58 8.35
N PHE A 564 -35.32 -6.86 9.30
CA PHE A 564 -34.80 -6.75 10.67
C PHE A 564 -35.90 -6.70 11.72
N SER A 565 -35.56 -7.03 12.96
CA SER A 565 -36.47 -6.90 14.11
C SER A 565 -36.37 -5.52 14.76
N MET A 566 -37.47 -4.98 15.28
CA MET A 566 -37.46 -3.74 16.08
C MET A 566 -36.59 -3.83 17.35
N SER A 567 -36.28 -5.04 17.82
CA SER A 567 -35.24 -5.24 18.85
C SER A 567 -33.86 -4.77 18.39
N SER A 568 -33.54 -4.95 17.11
CA SER A 568 -32.26 -4.58 16.49
C SER A 568 -32.12 -3.09 16.22
N LYS A 569 -33.24 -2.38 16.00
CA LYS A 569 -33.23 -0.92 15.78
C LYS A 569 -33.07 -0.15 17.10
N LYS A 570 -31.85 0.37 17.31
CA LYS A 570 -31.54 1.37 18.36
C LYS A 570 -30.85 2.62 17.80
N TRP A 571 -30.66 2.69 16.48
CA TRP A 571 -30.17 3.90 15.82
C TRP A 571 -31.30 4.91 15.61
N THR A 572 -30.91 6.19 15.60
CA THR A 572 -31.76 7.34 15.26
C THR A 572 -31.36 7.91 13.91
N GLY A 573 -32.25 8.70 13.29
CA GLY A 573 -32.04 9.31 11.98
C GLY A 573 -32.97 8.73 10.93
N ASP A 574 -32.74 9.11 9.68
CA ASP A 574 -33.65 8.80 8.57
C ASP A 574 -33.59 7.33 8.13
N LEU A 575 -34.69 6.90 7.52
CA LEU A 575 -34.83 5.58 6.91
C LEU A 575 -35.06 5.74 5.41
N GLY A 576 -34.34 4.99 4.59
CA GLY A 576 -34.50 5.01 3.14
C GLY A 576 -34.78 3.63 2.58
N VAL A 577 -35.73 3.53 1.65
CA VAL A 577 -35.92 2.37 0.80
C VAL A 577 -35.93 2.87 -0.64
N ALA A 578 -34.77 2.81 -1.29
CA ALA A 578 -34.65 3.20 -2.68
C ALA A 578 -35.35 2.13 -3.56
N GLU A 579 -34.95 0.88 -3.41
CA GLU A 579 -35.46 -0.24 -4.21
C GLU A 579 -35.67 -1.50 -3.35
N GLY A 580 -36.48 -2.42 -3.89
CA GLY A 580 -36.83 -3.68 -3.24
C GLY A 580 -37.72 -3.48 -2.01
N THR A 581 -37.63 -4.41 -1.05
CA THR A 581 -38.46 -4.35 0.17
C THR A 581 -37.60 -4.32 1.43
N LEU A 582 -37.89 -3.35 2.30
CA LEU A 582 -37.44 -3.35 3.69
C LEU A 582 -38.55 -3.89 4.59
N LYS A 583 -38.29 -4.98 5.29
CA LYS A 583 -39.20 -5.63 6.23
C LYS A 583 -38.79 -5.35 7.68
N ILE A 584 -39.73 -4.89 8.48
CA ILE A 584 -39.53 -4.63 9.91
C ILE A 584 -40.45 -5.55 10.72
N ASN A 585 -39.89 -6.40 11.56
CA ASN A 585 -40.65 -7.26 12.47
C ASN A 585 -40.90 -6.56 13.81
N GLY A 586 -42.17 -6.41 14.18
CA GLY A 586 -42.62 -5.69 15.38
C GLY A 586 -43.20 -4.32 15.05
N ASP A 587 -43.81 -3.68 16.06
CA ASP A 587 -44.45 -2.38 15.92
C ASP A 587 -43.40 -1.27 15.66
N TYR A 588 -43.61 -0.46 14.62
CA TYR A 588 -42.72 0.63 14.24
C TYR A 588 -43.43 1.97 14.40
N SER A 589 -42.79 2.90 15.10
CA SER A 589 -43.28 4.28 15.23
C SER A 589 -42.18 5.22 14.80
N MET A 590 -42.47 6.08 13.83
CA MET A 590 -41.52 7.09 13.36
C MET A 590 -41.28 8.14 14.44
N ALA A 591 -40.03 8.60 14.57
CA ALA A 591 -39.70 9.71 15.45
C ALA A 591 -40.09 11.07 14.83
N LYS A 592 -40.21 12.10 15.68
CA LYS A 592 -40.66 13.46 15.32
C LYS A 592 -39.88 14.14 14.19
N ASP A 593 -38.61 13.76 14.04
CA ASP A 593 -37.69 14.30 13.03
C ASP A 593 -37.15 13.18 12.13
N GLU A 594 -37.85 12.05 12.00
CA GLU A 594 -37.48 10.95 11.10
C GLU A 594 -38.18 11.14 9.75
N THR A 595 -37.39 11.12 8.67
CA THR A 595 -37.91 11.12 7.31
C THR A 595 -37.78 9.72 6.74
N LEU A 596 -38.88 9.20 6.17
CA LEU A 596 -38.86 8.02 5.33
C LEU A 596 -38.65 8.46 3.88
N THR A 597 -37.59 8.00 3.26
CA THR A 597 -37.34 8.21 1.82
C THR A 597 -37.76 6.97 1.04
N ILE A 598 -38.60 7.14 0.02
CA ILE A 598 -38.99 6.08 -0.93
C ILE A 598 -38.47 6.44 -2.33
N GLY A 599 -37.71 5.53 -2.94
CA GLY A 599 -37.31 5.64 -4.34
C GLY A 599 -38.46 5.26 -5.28
N VAL A 600 -38.60 6.00 -6.38
CA VAL A 600 -39.58 5.77 -7.44
C VAL A 600 -38.90 5.98 -8.80
N TYR A 601 -38.86 4.92 -9.60
CA TYR A 601 -38.09 4.86 -10.83
C TYR A 601 -38.94 4.38 -12.01
N ASP A 602 -38.55 4.78 -13.22
CA ASP A 602 -38.98 4.16 -14.48
C ASP A 602 -37.68 3.73 -15.21
N ASN A 603 -37.01 2.73 -14.65
CA ASN A 603 -35.65 2.32 -15.04
C ASN A 603 -35.64 1.75 -16.46
N ASN A 604 -36.71 1.08 -16.86
CA ASN A 604 -36.88 0.60 -18.24
C ASN A 604 -37.41 1.69 -19.19
N SER A 605 -37.76 2.87 -18.67
CA SER A 605 -38.22 4.06 -19.41
C SER A 605 -39.42 3.78 -20.32
N ASN A 606 -40.32 2.89 -19.89
CA ASN A 606 -41.51 2.48 -20.64
C ASN A 606 -42.75 3.34 -20.28
N GLY A 607 -42.64 4.24 -19.31
CA GLY A 607 -43.72 5.11 -18.83
C GLY A 607 -44.68 4.45 -17.84
N ILE A 608 -44.32 3.30 -17.27
CA ILE A 608 -45.05 2.52 -16.28
C ILE A 608 -44.09 2.27 -15.12
N ILE A 609 -44.52 2.58 -13.90
CA ILE A 609 -43.79 2.20 -12.70
C ILE A 609 -44.10 0.75 -12.38
N ASP A 610 -43.15 -0.15 -12.62
CA ASP A 610 -43.28 -1.57 -12.31
C ASP A 610 -43.11 -1.84 -10.81
N ASN A 611 -43.57 -3.01 -10.35
CA ASN A 611 -43.55 -3.39 -8.93
C ASN A 611 -42.15 -3.51 -8.30
N ASN A 612 -41.10 -3.57 -9.11
CA ASN A 612 -39.70 -3.61 -8.71
C ASN A 612 -39.00 -2.26 -8.90
N GLU A 613 -39.67 -1.23 -9.40
CA GLU A 613 -39.08 0.09 -9.67
C GLU A 613 -39.44 1.12 -8.58
N TYR A 614 -39.86 0.67 -7.40
CA TYR A 614 -40.01 1.53 -6.23
C TYR A 614 -39.73 0.79 -4.94
N GLY A 615 -39.25 1.52 -3.93
CA GLY A 615 -39.00 1.00 -2.61
C GLY A 615 -40.28 0.71 -1.83
N LYS A 616 -40.26 -0.35 -1.01
CA LYS A 616 -41.38 -0.76 -0.17
C LYS A 616 -40.96 -0.92 1.28
N LEU A 617 -41.65 -0.26 2.19
CA LEU A 617 -41.54 -0.52 3.63
C LEU A 617 -42.70 -1.42 4.08
N VAL A 618 -42.37 -2.60 4.57
CA VAL A 618 -43.34 -3.55 5.13
C VAL A 618 -43.06 -3.75 6.61
N VAL A 619 -44.06 -3.51 7.46
CA VAL A 619 -44.00 -3.68 8.90
C VAL A 619 -44.89 -4.87 9.30
N ASN A 620 -44.28 -5.96 9.76
CA ASN A 620 -44.97 -7.09 10.36
C ASN A 620 -45.35 -6.73 11.81
N GLY A 621 -46.27 -5.77 11.93
CA GLY A 621 -46.65 -5.08 13.16
C GLY A 621 -47.54 -3.87 12.84
N ASN A 622 -47.90 -3.10 13.86
CA ASN A 622 -48.58 -1.82 13.67
C ASN A 622 -47.55 -0.75 13.30
N ILE A 623 -47.90 0.16 12.38
CA ILE A 623 -47.06 1.30 12.02
C ILE A 623 -47.72 2.62 12.45
N ASP A 624 -46.97 3.48 13.15
CA ASP A 624 -47.36 4.85 13.48
C ASP A 624 -46.47 5.84 12.73
N ILE A 625 -47.05 6.54 11.75
CA ILE A 625 -46.36 7.50 10.89
C ILE A 625 -46.69 8.95 11.25
N SER A 626 -47.51 9.19 12.29
CA SER A 626 -48.06 10.52 12.58
C SER A 626 -47.02 11.58 12.89
N GLU A 627 -45.82 11.15 13.28
CA GLU A 627 -44.73 12.03 13.68
C GLU A 627 -43.67 12.21 12.59
N GLY A 628 -43.67 11.39 11.54
CA GLY A 628 -42.64 11.38 10.50
C GLY A 628 -43.02 12.16 9.24
N ASP A 629 -42.01 12.39 8.41
CA ASP A 629 -42.14 12.96 7.06
C ASP A 629 -41.90 11.89 5.99
N LEU A 630 -42.49 12.08 4.81
CA LEU A 630 -42.25 11.27 3.64
C LEU A 630 -41.51 12.09 2.56
N TYR A 631 -40.43 11.53 2.04
CA TYR A 631 -39.71 12.07 0.89
C TYR A 631 -39.73 11.06 -0.26
N VAL A 632 -40.14 11.50 -1.45
CA VAL A 632 -40.10 10.68 -2.66
C VAL A 632 -38.88 11.09 -3.48
N TYR A 633 -37.96 10.14 -3.68
CA TYR A 633 -36.87 10.31 -4.61
C TYR A 633 -37.27 9.71 -5.96
N ALA A 634 -37.66 10.58 -6.89
CA ALA A 634 -38.09 10.20 -8.22
C ALA A 634 -36.97 10.37 -9.25
N GLU A 635 -36.75 9.36 -10.08
CA GLU A 635 -35.78 9.41 -11.19
C GLU A 635 -36.35 8.72 -12.43
N ASN A 636 -35.99 9.20 -13.62
CA ASN A 636 -36.46 8.69 -14.92
C ASN A 636 -37.98 8.70 -15.17
N ILE A 637 -38.76 9.32 -14.28
CA ILE A 637 -40.24 9.34 -14.32
C ILE A 637 -40.89 10.25 -15.40
N ALA A 638 -40.11 10.88 -16.29
CA ALA A 638 -40.64 11.91 -17.21
C ALA A 638 -41.67 11.38 -18.22
N LYS A 639 -41.68 10.06 -18.50
CA LYS A 639 -42.64 9.41 -19.40
C LYS A 639 -43.86 8.85 -18.68
N VAL A 640 -43.82 8.82 -17.35
CA VAL A 640 -44.86 8.25 -16.51
C VAL A 640 -46.05 9.20 -16.48
N LYS A 641 -47.26 8.65 -16.56
CA LYS A 641 -48.47 9.47 -16.58
C LYS A 641 -48.72 10.11 -15.21
N THR A 642 -49.14 11.37 -15.21
CA THR A 642 -49.39 12.19 -14.01
C THR A 642 -50.64 11.81 -13.21
N ASP A 643 -51.16 10.60 -13.40
CA ASP A 643 -52.25 9.98 -12.64
C ASP A 643 -51.89 8.55 -12.19
N THR A 644 -50.61 8.17 -12.32
CA THR A 644 -50.10 6.86 -11.93
C THR A 644 -50.22 6.66 -10.42
N ASN A 645 -50.79 5.52 -10.03
CA ASN A 645 -50.93 5.11 -8.64
C ASN A 645 -49.90 4.02 -8.32
N ILE A 646 -49.04 4.30 -7.33
CA ILE A 646 -48.00 3.41 -6.84
C ILE A 646 -48.47 2.87 -5.50
N LYS A 647 -48.84 1.60 -5.48
CA LYS A 647 -49.56 1.01 -4.34
C LYS A 647 -48.61 0.51 -3.26
N ASP A 648 -49.09 0.56 -2.02
CA ASP A 648 -48.48 -0.10 -0.86
C ASP A 648 -46.99 0.22 -0.66
N VAL A 649 -46.57 1.47 -0.86
CA VAL A 649 -45.19 1.92 -0.56
C VAL A 649 -44.83 1.77 0.92
N VAL A 650 -45.85 1.86 1.78
CA VAL A 650 -45.79 1.52 3.20
C VAL A 650 -46.95 0.59 3.52
N LYS A 651 -46.67 -0.50 4.24
CA LYS A 651 -47.68 -1.48 4.63
C LYS A 651 -47.44 -2.01 6.04
N GLY A 652 -48.47 -2.03 6.88
CA GLY A 652 -48.45 -2.62 8.22
C GLY A 652 -49.65 -3.54 8.45
N ASN A 653 -49.78 -4.09 9.66
CA ASN A 653 -51.04 -4.73 10.10
C ASN A 653 -52.14 -3.68 10.29
N THR A 654 -51.77 -2.54 10.86
CA THR A 654 -52.59 -1.32 10.96
C THR A 654 -51.68 -0.10 10.80
N ARG A 655 -52.22 1.01 10.28
CA ARG A 655 -51.54 2.30 10.17
C ARG A 655 -52.21 3.32 11.10
N LYS A 656 -51.41 4.04 11.87
CA LYS A 656 -51.83 5.16 12.71
C LYS A 656 -51.28 6.48 12.17
N GLY A 657 -52.18 7.47 12.03
CA GLY A 657 -51.86 8.82 11.57
C GLY A 657 -51.40 8.89 10.12
N GLU A 658 -51.23 10.11 9.63
CA GLU A 658 -50.74 10.45 8.29
C GLU A 658 -49.35 11.09 8.41
N PHE A 659 -48.54 11.05 7.35
CA PHE A 659 -47.27 11.78 7.34
C PHE A 659 -47.51 13.28 7.54
N LYS A 660 -46.63 13.94 8.30
CA LYS A 660 -46.72 15.39 8.54
C LYS A 660 -46.49 16.21 7.28
N ALA A 661 -45.51 15.80 6.50
CA ALA A 661 -45.20 16.38 5.21
C ALA A 661 -44.91 15.28 4.18
N VAL A 662 -45.27 15.55 2.93
CA VAL A 662 -44.86 14.78 1.76
C VAL A 662 -44.14 15.75 0.84
N SER A 663 -42.96 15.37 0.38
CA SER A 663 -42.13 16.19 -0.52
C SER A 663 -41.33 15.28 -1.46
N ASP A 664 -40.77 15.85 -2.52
CA ASP A 664 -40.02 15.11 -3.52
C ASP A 664 -38.91 15.95 -4.18
N ASN A 665 -38.08 15.31 -5.00
CA ASN A 665 -37.02 15.96 -5.78
C ASN A 665 -37.46 16.38 -7.20
N SER A 666 -38.68 16.07 -7.63
CA SER A 666 -39.10 16.20 -9.01
C SER A 666 -39.43 17.66 -9.36
N LEU A 667 -39.00 18.08 -10.54
CA LEU A 667 -39.37 19.38 -11.11
C LEU A 667 -40.55 19.28 -12.08
N LEU A 668 -41.09 18.07 -12.30
CA LEU A 668 -42.07 17.79 -13.36
C LEU A 668 -43.45 17.41 -12.80
N VAL A 669 -43.46 16.80 -11.62
CA VAL A 669 -44.63 16.28 -10.93
C VAL A 669 -44.45 16.42 -9.45
N ASP A 670 -45.55 16.35 -8.71
CA ASP A 670 -45.52 16.17 -7.26
C ASP A 670 -46.07 14.77 -6.92
N PHE A 671 -45.80 14.30 -5.70
CA PHE A 671 -46.39 13.07 -5.16
C PHE A 671 -47.31 13.35 -3.98
N GLU A 672 -48.54 12.84 -4.04
CA GLU A 672 -49.49 12.87 -2.93
C GLU A 672 -49.57 11.49 -2.27
N ALA A 673 -49.54 11.44 -0.94
CA ALA A 673 -49.76 10.21 -0.19
C ALA A 673 -51.27 9.91 -0.06
N GLU A 674 -51.68 8.71 -0.45
CA GLU A 674 -53.04 8.22 -0.31
C GLU A 674 -53.18 7.28 0.90
N TYR A 675 -54.25 7.49 1.66
CA TYR A 675 -54.49 6.88 2.98
C TYR A 675 -55.79 6.06 3.05
N ASN A 676 -56.33 5.68 1.89
CA ASN A 676 -57.61 5.01 1.74
C ASN A 676 -57.64 3.61 2.38
N ASP A 677 -56.49 2.94 2.44
CA ASP A 677 -56.31 1.69 3.15
C ASP A 677 -55.90 1.97 4.62
N PRO A 678 -56.63 1.45 5.63
CA PRO A 678 -56.29 1.66 7.04
C PRO A 678 -54.97 0.99 7.47
N SER A 679 -54.35 0.19 6.60
CA SER A 679 -53.11 -0.55 6.85
C SER A 679 -51.95 -0.14 5.95
N ALA A 680 -52.17 0.73 4.96
CA ALA A 680 -51.16 1.06 3.96
C ALA A 680 -51.13 2.55 3.59
N VAL A 681 -50.05 2.95 2.92
CA VAL A 681 -49.90 4.22 2.20
C VAL A 681 -49.56 3.89 0.76
N SER A 682 -50.26 4.53 -0.17
CA SER A 682 -49.94 4.52 -1.61
C SER A 682 -49.53 5.92 -2.04
N LEU A 683 -48.88 6.05 -3.19
CA LEU A 683 -48.55 7.35 -3.79
C LEU A 683 -49.36 7.56 -5.06
N LYS A 684 -49.82 8.79 -5.25
CA LYS A 684 -50.38 9.26 -6.51
C LYS A 684 -49.47 10.32 -7.09
N MET A 685 -48.96 10.06 -8.29
CA MET A 685 -48.27 11.07 -9.08
C MET A 685 -49.31 12.09 -9.55
N VAL A 686 -49.04 13.37 -9.37
CA VAL A 686 -49.92 14.47 -9.80
C VAL A 686 -49.14 15.51 -10.61
N ALA A 687 -49.84 16.28 -11.44
CA ALA A 687 -49.22 17.39 -12.13
C ALA A 687 -48.64 18.38 -11.10
N GLN A 688 -47.41 18.85 -11.32
CA GLN A 688 -46.77 19.80 -10.42
C GLN A 688 -47.69 20.98 -10.18
N LYS A 689 -47.93 21.30 -8.91
CA LYS A 689 -48.70 22.49 -8.56
C LYS A 689 -47.94 23.70 -9.09
N PRO A 690 -48.58 24.67 -9.79
CA PRO A 690 -47.90 25.86 -10.24
C PRO A 690 -47.19 26.50 -9.04
N THR A 691 -45.86 26.50 -9.06
CA THR A 691 -45.11 27.28 -8.10
C THR A 691 -45.46 28.73 -8.42
N ASP A 692 -46.25 29.38 -7.55
CA ASP A 692 -46.34 30.84 -7.59
C ASP A 692 -44.90 31.35 -7.63
N PRO A 693 -44.51 32.16 -8.63
CA PRO A 693 -43.17 32.72 -8.64
C PRO A 693 -43.03 33.46 -7.32
N LYS A 694 -42.18 32.96 -6.43
CA LYS A 694 -41.79 33.68 -5.23
C LYS A 694 -41.36 35.07 -5.72
N PRO A 695 -41.99 36.17 -5.29
CA PRO A 695 -41.49 37.49 -5.62
C PRO A 695 -40.05 37.53 -5.14
N THR A 696 -39.11 37.72 -6.06
CA THR A 696 -37.83 38.32 -5.69
C THR A 696 -38.17 39.74 -5.25
N ASP A 697 -38.50 39.91 -3.96
CA ASP A 697 -38.46 41.22 -3.34
C ASP A 697 -37.04 41.75 -3.54
N PRO A 698 -36.83 42.86 -4.26
CA PRO A 698 -35.57 43.56 -4.18
C PRO A 698 -35.43 43.99 -2.71
N LYS A 699 -34.49 43.37 -1.99
CA LYS A 699 -34.10 43.83 -0.66
C LYS A 699 -33.84 45.34 -0.74
N PRO A 700 -34.61 46.20 -0.06
CA PRO A 700 -34.27 47.60 0.04
C PRO A 700 -32.93 47.68 0.78
N THR A 701 -31.89 48.12 0.10
CA THR A 701 -30.70 48.63 0.78
C THR A 701 -31.11 49.93 1.45
N ASP A 702 -31.41 49.86 2.74
CA ASP A 702 -31.50 51.06 3.58
C ASP A 702 -30.14 51.78 3.53
N PRO A 703 -30.10 53.05 3.10
CA PRO A 703 -28.88 53.83 3.13
C PRO A 703 -28.51 54.13 4.58
N LYS A 704 -27.40 53.55 5.04
CA LYS A 704 -26.75 53.94 6.30
C LYS A 704 -26.17 55.36 6.13
N PRO A 705 -26.46 56.33 7.02
CA PRO A 705 -25.98 57.70 6.88
C PRO A 705 -24.45 57.78 6.95
N THR A 706 -23.83 58.38 5.94
CA THR A 706 -22.45 58.84 5.98
C THR A 706 -22.43 60.32 6.37
N ASP A 707 -21.87 60.62 7.55
CA ASP A 707 -21.58 62.00 7.97
C ASP A 707 -20.63 62.69 6.98
N PRO A 708 -20.90 63.95 6.60
CA PRO A 708 -19.99 64.72 5.76
C PRO A 708 -18.84 65.30 6.59
N LYS A 709 -17.59 65.09 6.16
CA LYS A 709 -16.44 65.88 6.63
C LYS A 709 -15.64 66.41 5.43
N PRO A 710 -15.17 67.68 5.45
CA PRO A 710 -15.01 68.50 4.25
C PRO A 710 -13.85 68.15 3.33
N THR A 711 -14.08 68.40 2.05
CA THR A 711 -13.11 68.47 0.95
C THR A 711 -12.34 69.79 0.97
N ASP A 712 -11.01 69.72 1.07
CA ASP A 712 -10.12 70.81 0.63
C ASP A 712 -9.62 70.50 -0.80
N PRO A 713 -9.68 71.46 -1.74
CA PRO A 713 -9.30 71.22 -3.13
C PRO A 713 -7.83 71.57 -3.38
N LYS A 714 -7.13 70.78 -4.20
CA LYS A 714 -5.93 71.22 -4.93
C LYS A 714 -5.87 70.64 -6.35
N PRO A 715 -5.23 71.36 -7.28
CA PRO A 715 -5.66 71.49 -8.68
C PRO A 715 -4.94 70.51 -9.63
N PRO A 716 -5.38 70.43 -10.90
CA PRO A 716 -4.94 69.42 -11.85
C PRO A 716 -3.68 69.85 -12.59
N ASP A 717 -2.92 68.88 -13.10
CA ASP A 717 -2.26 68.90 -14.42
C ASP A 717 -1.38 67.65 -14.62
N PRO A 718 -0.92 67.30 -15.84
CA PRO A 718 -1.69 66.90 -17.01
C PRO A 718 -1.19 65.55 -17.56
N GLN A 719 -1.94 64.92 -18.46
CA GLN A 719 -1.58 63.65 -19.12
C GLN A 719 -0.65 63.87 -20.32
N PRO A 720 0.44 63.09 -20.48
CA PRO A 720 1.10 62.91 -21.77
C PRO A 720 0.77 61.55 -22.40
N ASN A 721 0.43 61.58 -23.70
CA ASN A 721 0.36 60.42 -24.59
C ASN A 721 1.74 59.75 -24.72
N ASP A 722 1.77 58.43 -24.80
CA ASP A 722 2.99 57.70 -25.10
C ASP A 722 2.82 56.74 -26.29
N THR A 723 3.69 56.92 -27.28
CA THR A 723 3.88 56.06 -28.46
C THR A 723 5.17 55.24 -28.26
N THR A 724 5.03 53.91 -28.35
CA THR A 724 6.01 52.89 -28.82
C THR A 724 7.48 52.93 -28.35
N GLN A 725 7.95 51.87 -27.66
CA GLN A 725 8.97 50.88 -28.13
C GLN A 725 9.71 50.12 -26.98
N THR A 726 9.70 48.79 -27.13
CA THR A 726 10.73 47.75 -26.86
C THR A 726 11.71 47.73 -25.67
N ASN A 727 11.69 46.54 -25.04
CA ASN A 727 12.75 45.68 -24.45
C ASN A 727 13.13 45.79 -22.94
N PRO A 728 13.49 44.65 -22.29
CA PRO A 728 13.20 44.39 -20.88
C PRO A 728 14.45 44.37 -19.97
N GLN A 729 14.23 44.52 -18.66
CA GLN A 729 15.21 44.19 -17.63
C GLN A 729 14.52 43.64 -16.35
N PRO A 730 15.10 42.66 -15.63
CA PRO A 730 14.39 41.83 -14.64
C PRO A 730 14.19 42.49 -13.28
N THR A 731 13.08 42.13 -12.62
CA THR A 731 12.71 42.51 -11.26
C THR A 731 13.14 41.45 -10.23
N ASP A 732 13.82 41.89 -9.16
CA ASP A 732 14.04 41.11 -7.93
C ASP A 732 12.80 41.21 -7.01
N PRO A 733 12.35 40.10 -6.38
CA PRO A 733 11.21 40.14 -5.45
C PRO A 733 11.61 40.55 -4.02
N LYS A 734 10.82 41.46 -3.44
CA LYS A 734 10.84 41.88 -2.04
C LYS A 734 10.29 40.80 -1.11
N THR A 735 10.91 40.68 0.05
CA THR A 735 10.54 39.85 1.21
C THR A 735 9.37 40.44 2.01
N ASN A 736 8.38 39.62 2.37
CA ASN A 736 7.34 39.93 3.34
C ASN A 736 7.63 39.22 4.67
N ASP A 737 7.59 39.97 5.76
CA ASP A 737 7.84 39.52 7.14
C ASP A 737 6.50 39.30 7.86
N PRO A 738 6.22 38.15 8.49
CA PRO A 738 5.00 37.95 9.28
C PRO A 738 5.19 38.27 10.78
N THR A 739 4.15 38.87 11.34
CA THR A 739 3.99 39.35 12.73
C THR A 739 3.91 38.20 13.75
N PRO A 740 4.45 38.32 14.98
CA PRO A 740 4.43 37.24 15.97
C PRO A 740 3.13 37.15 16.76
N THR A 741 2.58 35.93 16.91
CA THR A 741 1.49 35.58 17.85
C THR A 741 2.03 34.81 19.06
N HIS A 742 1.57 35.17 20.26
CA HIS A 742 1.95 34.57 21.55
C HIS A 742 1.46 33.11 21.71
N PRO A 743 2.24 32.22 22.34
CA PRO A 743 1.80 30.86 22.67
C PRO A 743 0.98 30.79 23.98
N PRO A 744 0.09 29.79 24.13
CA PRO A 744 -0.75 29.60 25.31
C PRO A 744 -0.01 29.04 26.53
N THR A 745 -0.48 29.41 27.72
CA THR A 745 -0.01 28.97 29.05
C THR A 745 -0.29 27.47 29.29
N PRO A 746 0.66 26.70 29.88
CA PRO A 746 0.44 25.29 30.19
C PRO A 746 -0.35 25.08 31.50
N SER A 747 -1.26 24.10 31.47
CA SER A 747 -2.01 23.56 32.62
C SER A 747 -1.13 22.57 33.43
N PRO A 748 -1.28 22.47 34.77
CA PRO A 748 -0.38 21.66 35.60
C PRO A 748 -0.62 20.15 35.51
N GLN A 749 0.48 19.38 35.49
CA GLN A 749 0.50 17.91 35.49
C GLN A 749 0.59 17.35 36.94
N PRO A 750 -0.08 16.23 37.28
CA PRO A 750 -0.07 15.64 38.62
C PRO A 750 1.25 14.91 38.99
N PRO A 751 1.53 14.66 40.28
CA PRO A 751 2.83 14.16 40.76
C PRO A 751 3.05 12.67 40.50
N SER A 752 4.29 12.30 40.14
CA SER A 752 4.72 10.91 40.01
C SER A 752 4.95 10.27 41.38
N THR A 753 4.35 9.10 41.62
CA THR A 753 4.68 8.23 42.75
C THR A 753 5.92 7.39 42.43
N ALA A 754 6.85 7.41 43.37
CA ALA A 754 8.02 6.53 43.42
C ALA A 754 7.59 5.11 43.81
N LEU A 755 8.20 4.11 43.17
CA LEU A 755 8.19 2.72 43.64
C LEU A 755 9.64 2.27 43.82
N THR A 756 9.96 2.00 45.08
CA THR A 756 11.14 1.29 45.57
C THR A 756 10.89 -0.22 45.56
N HIS A 757 11.98 -0.96 45.30
CA HIS A 757 12.19 -2.42 45.29
C HIS A 757 12.02 -3.14 43.96
#